data_AF-A0A8T4Y074-F1
#
_entry.id   AF-A0A8T4Y074-F1
#
_cell.length_a   1.000
_cell.length_b   1.000
_cell.length_c   1.000
_cell.angle_alpha   90.00
_cell.angle_beta   90.00
_cell.angle_gamma   90.00
#
_symmetry.space_group_name_H-M   'P 1'
#
loop_
_entity.id
_entity.type
_entity.pdbx_description
1 polymer ?
#
loop_
_entity_poly.entity_id
_entity_poly.type
_entity_poly.pdbx_seq_one_letter_code
_entity_poly.pdbx_strand_id
1 'polypeptide(L)'
;MQCANVATLPGIYKYSITLPDGHEGYGFPIGGVGAFDAETGVVSPGGVGYDINCLAPNSLVLTEYGYWLRIEEIAEKNYNQSLKVYDVKEGHNDSSNIAFIAERSVEPGEFAIRIMTEAGRMIEGSRDHPILTPEGYKNLEEIKEGDHVIVYPFEGVEYSVDYRVLLDDGDFREYDRQILDYLKKKGLIPLRFNDPKVGLLARLLGYALGDGSLYLEGGKRLVLSFHGEAEELKEIVKYFEKLGVKPSKIYTRKRRVRIKTAWKNLYESCCTDSTVKVTSRAFSILMHKLGMPIGKKAKQVYHIPEWIKNAQLWIKRNFLAGLFGADGSTVYFNDYTPLPISFTQSKKIELEGNLILFLEEVSKILREFNVKSIIYKVKSLEGRVTYRLSIVDEDSIRNFLGYISYECSPKKKAQASIAYEYLKRKNAVKKMREEAVEKAMKVYASTKSISKAYEAVAGKHVNKRLVERNIYGASSDIRVAQDFPTFEEFTLKFCHKGGFVSDKVIKVERIKPNYAKFYDIGVYHDVHNFIANGIVVHNCGVRLVKTNLTVKDIKPVLKQLTVTLFRNVPSGLGSRRRDLRVTSRDLDELMVEGAGWAVKHGLGWDEDLEYCEEHGSIYGADPSKVSNTARSRGEPQIGTLGSGNHFLEIDVVDRIEDLEIAKVFGIEREGQIMVLIHTGSRGFGHQICSDYLRLMERAMHRYGIRTPDRELACVPASSREGEDYVKAMKCGVNYAFANRQVIMYWVRGSFSSVFKMDPEDLDMHLVYDVAHNIAKLEEHVVDNKGTKRKVYVHRKGATRAFPAGKPEIPAKYRNVGQPVLIPGSMADSSWVLVGTPKSMELTFGSTAHGAGRLLSRAKAKERWRGEVIKREMERQGIVVEAASLSVLSEEASGAYKPCDLVAEVSHRVGIATKVARLIPIAVVKG
;
A
#
# COMPACT_ATOMS: atom_id res chain seq x y z
N MET A 1 8.90 5.07 21.90
CA MET A 1 8.33 6.42 21.66
C MET A 1 6.80 6.37 21.60
N GLN A 2 6.19 5.61 20.68
CA GLN A 2 4.74 5.48 20.51
C GLN A 2 3.90 5.39 21.81
N CYS A 3 4.26 4.57 22.80
CA CYS A 3 3.56 4.51 24.09
C CYS A 3 3.50 5.86 24.85
N ALA A 4 4.55 6.66 24.81
CA ALA A 4 4.55 8.00 25.39
C ALA A 4 3.67 8.98 24.59
N ASN A 5 3.57 8.79 23.27
CA ASN A 5 2.64 9.57 22.44
C ASN A 5 1.18 9.23 22.79
N VAL A 6 0.85 7.95 23.01
CA VAL A 6 -0.48 7.50 23.47
C VAL A 6 -0.84 8.12 24.83
N ALA A 7 0.13 8.31 25.73
CA ALA A 7 -0.09 8.96 27.03
C ALA A 7 -0.47 10.46 26.95
N THR A 8 -0.43 11.08 25.76
CA THR A 8 -0.89 12.47 25.55
C THR A 8 -2.36 12.57 25.13
N LEU A 9 -3.04 11.46 24.90
CA LEU A 9 -4.42 11.44 24.39
C LEU A 9 -5.45 11.89 25.44
N PRO A 10 -6.49 12.68 25.05
CA PRO A 10 -7.45 13.22 26.00
C PRO A 10 -8.22 12.15 26.79
N GLY A 11 -8.40 12.39 28.09
CA GLY A 11 -9.15 11.52 28.99
C GLY A 11 -8.50 10.17 29.28
N ILE A 12 -7.20 9.98 29.01
CA ILE A 12 -6.49 8.77 29.43
C ILE A 12 -6.42 8.68 30.97
N TYR A 13 -6.64 7.49 31.52
CA TYR A 13 -6.50 7.20 32.94
C TYR A 13 -5.22 6.43 33.25
N LYS A 14 -4.65 6.67 34.44
CA LYS A 14 -3.39 6.12 34.96
C LYS A 14 -2.19 6.27 34.01
N TYR A 15 -2.06 5.36 33.04
CA TYR A 15 -0.87 5.12 32.24
C TYR A 15 -1.25 4.69 30.81
N SER A 16 -0.40 5.03 29.84
CA SER A 16 -0.26 4.18 28.65
C SER A 16 0.72 3.07 28.97
N ILE A 17 0.39 1.84 28.56
CA ILE A 17 1.13 0.62 28.90
C ILE A 17 1.72 0.00 27.62
N THR A 18 2.95 -0.50 27.73
CA THR A 18 3.53 -1.45 26.76
C THR A 18 3.80 -2.76 27.50
N LEU A 19 3.29 -3.86 26.95
CA LEU A 19 3.36 -5.22 27.49
C LEU A 19 4.67 -5.93 27.04
N PRO A 20 5.02 -7.12 27.58
CA PRO A 20 6.33 -7.75 27.33
C PRO A 20 6.59 -8.13 25.86
N ASP A 21 5.53 -8.43 25.12
CA ASP A 21 5.48 -8.63 23.66
C ASP A 21 5.68 -7.34 22.85
N GLY A 22 5.62 -6.18 23.52
CA GLY A 22 5.77 -4.81 23.01
C GLY A 22 6.77 -4.59 21.88
N HIS A 23 6.30 -4.09 20.74
CA HIS A 23 7.12 -3.70 19.59
C HIS A 23 6.45 -2.57 18.76
N GLU A 24 7.17 -2.06 17.77
CA GLU A 24 6.73 -0.93 16.94
C GLU A 24 5.44 -1.25 16.15
N GLY A 25 4.49 -0.32 16.16
CA GLY A 25 3.19 -0.44 15.51
C GLY A 25 2.84 0.80 14.68
N TYR A 26 1.55 1.13 14.61
CA TYR A 26 1.00 2.31 13.91
C TYR A 26 0.23 3.15 14.92
N GLY A 27 0.71 4.34 15.26
CA GLY A 27 0.22 5.21 16.34
C GLY A 27 0.43 4.60 17.73
N PHE A 28 -0.37 3.59 18.07
CA PHE A 28 -0.13 2.70 19.21
C PHE A 28 0.94 1.65 18.83
N PRO A 29 1.84 1.27 19.77
CA PRO A 29 2.69 0.10 19.58
C PRO A 29 1.86 -1.18 19.58
N ILE A 30 2.41 -2.26 19.03
CA ILE A 30 1.91 -3.61 19.28
C ILE A 30 2.34 -4.01 20.70
N GLY A 31 1.50 -4.70 21.47
CA GLY A 31 1.65 -4.80 22.93
C GLY A 31 1.12 -3.55 23.67
N GLY A 32 0.38 -2.68 22.99
CA GLY A 32 -0.08 -1.39 23.51
C GLY A 32 -1.45 -1.45 24.18
N VAL A 33 -1.56 -0.86 25.38
CA VAL A 33 -2.83 -0.67 26.10
C VAL A 33 -3.00 0.78 26.57
N GLY A 34 -4.20 1.32 26.42
CA GLY A 34 -4.58 2.62 26.99
C GLY A 34 -6.09 2.67 27.28
N ALA A 35 -6.47 3.18 28.43
CA ALA A 35 -7.88 3.29 28.84
C ALA A 35 -8.30 4.76 28.91
N PHE A 36 -9.35 5.11 28.16
CA PHE A 36 -9.84 6.49 28.03
C PHE A 36 -11.26 6.61 28.60
N ASP A 37 -11.55 7.71 29.27
CA ASP A 37 -12.89 7.98 29.84
C ASP A 37 -14.02 7.85 28.80
N ALA A 38 -15.12 7.19 29.17
CA ALA A 38 -16.20 6.90 28.23
C ALA A 38 -17.03 8.11 27.80
N GLU A 39 -17.02 9.20 28.58
CA GLU A 39 -17.83 10.40 28.33
C GLU A 39 -16.96 11.55 27.80
N THR A 40 -15.76 11.70 28.36
CA THR A 40 -14.83 12.82 28.13
C THR A 40 -13.52 12.43 27.43
N GLY A 41 -13.23 11.15 27.32
CA GLY A 41 -12.06 10.60 26.64
C GLY A 41 -12.31 10.26 25.17
N VAL A 42 -11.36 9.59 24.54
CA VAL A 42 -11.32 9.38 23.09
C VAL A 42 -11.37 7.92 22.64
N VAL A 43 -11.77 7.73 21.38
CA VAL A 43 -11.61 6.47 20.63
C VAL A 43 -10.71 6.67 19.41
N SER A 44 -9.88 5.67 19.09
CA SER A 44 -8.90 5.71 17.99
C SER A 44 -8.77 4.36 17.28
N PRO A 45 -8.95 4.29 15.94
CA PRO A 45 -8.67 3.07 15.19
C PRO A 45 -7.17 2.78 15.05
N GLY A 46 -6.32 3.81 15.22
CA GLY A 46 -4.87 3.63 15.38
C GLY A 46 -4.55 2.74 16.58
N GLY A 47 -5.35 2.83 17.64
CA GLY A 47 -5.33 1.93 18.80
C GLY A 47 -5.93 0.54 18.58
N VAL A 48 -6.23 0.15 17.34
CA VAL A 48 -6.77 -1.17 16.96
C VAL A 48 -5.93 -1.83 15.85
N GLY A 49 -5.64 -1.16 14.72
CA GLY A 49 -4.58 -1.58 13.78
C GLY A 49 -4.97 -2.31 12.47
N TYR A 50 -3.96 -2.98 11.88
CA TYR A 50 -3.91 -3.64 10.55
C TYR A 50 -2.75 -4.67 10.49
N ASP A 51 -2.76 -5.66 9.56
CA ASP A 51 -1.58 -6.51 9.24
C ASP A 51 -1.08 -6.39 7.75
N ILE A 52 -0.13 -7.25 7.30
CA ILE A 52 0.91 -6.99 6.25
C ILE A 52 1.16 -8.20 5.26
N ASN A 53 1.44 -7.99 3.94
CA ASN A 53 1.74 -9.04 2.88
C ASN A 53 2.72 -8.56 1.76
N CYS A 54 3.50 -9.39 1.00
CA CYS A 54 4.70 -8.89 0.24
C CYS A 54 4.97 -9.27 -1.28
N LEU A 55 5.76 -8.43 -1.99
CA LEU A 55 6.16 -8.40 -3.43
C LEU A 55 7.64 -8.73 -3.75
N ALA A 56 8.00 -9.11 -4.97
CA ALA A 56 9.37 -9.47 -5.38
C ALA A 56 10.44 -8.33 -5.25
N PRO A 57 11.76 -8.62 -5.15
CA PRO A 57 12.82 -7.62 -4.88
C PRO A 57 12.97 -6.59 -5.98
N ASN A 58 12.81 -7.07 -7.21
CA ASN A 58 12.88 -6.29 -8.42
C ASN A 58 11.54 -5.63 -8.76
N SER A 59 10.60 -5.56 -7.81
CA SER A 59 9.43 -4.73 -7.95
C SER A 59 9.82 -3.26 -7.97
N LEU A 60 9.38 -2.56 -9.02
CA LEU A 60 9.76 -1.19 -9.32
C LEU A 60 8.75 -0.25 -8.63
N VAL A 61 9.14 0.27 -7.46
CA VAL A 61 8.28 1.12 -6.64
C VAL A 61 8.45 2.57 -7.08
N LEU A 62 7.35 3.20 -7.51
CA LEU A 62 7.37 4.54 -8.07
C LEU A 62 7.33 5.64 -6.99
N THR A 63 8.22 6.61 -7.08
CA THR A 63 8.26 7.79 -6.18
C THR A 63 7.47 8.98 -6.73
N GLU A 64 7.13 9.95 -5.88
CA GLU A 64 6.50 11.22 -6.29
C GLU A 64 7.36 12.06 -7.25
N TYR A 65 8.67 11.81 -7.25
CA TYR A 65 9.64 12.48 -8.12
C TYR A 65 9.60 11.94 -9.56
N GLY A 66 8.89 10.84 -9.78
CA GLY A 66 8.75 10.20 -11.09
C GLY A 66 10.00 9.43 -11.53
N TYR A 67 10.76 8.95 -10.55
CA TYR A 67 11.69 7.84 -10.71
C TYR A 67 11.21 6.65 -9.87
N TRP A 68 11.67 5.45 -10.22
CA TRP A 68 11.46 4.25 -9.41
C TRP A 68 12.76 3.79 -8.73
N LEU A 69 12.57 3.03 -7.66
CA LEU A 69 13.60 2.25 -6.96
C LEU A 69 13.15 0.79 -6.95
N ARG A 70 14.09 -0.15 -6.94
CA ARG A 70 13.76 -1.56 -6.64
C ARG A 70 13.38 -1.64 -5.17
N ILE A 71 12.32 -2.37 -4.84
CA ILE A 71 11.82 -2.43 -3.45
C ILE A 71 12.88 -2.96 -2.47
N GLU A 72 13.81 -3.80 -2.95
CA GLU A 72 15.01 -4.22 -2.20
C GLU A 72 15.97 -3.07 -1.86
N GLU A 73 16.23 -2.17 -2.81
CA GLU A 73 17.11 -1.02 -2.58
C GLU A 73 16.52 -0.02 -1.59
N ILE A 74 15.19 0.12 -1.56
CA ILE A 74 14.49 0.98 -0.58
C ILE A 74 14.73 0.43 0.83
N ALA A 75 14.62 -0.89 1.01
CA ALA A 75 14.85 -1.58 2.27
C ALA A 75 16.30 -1.48 2.74
N GLU A 76 17.26 -1.89 1.89
CA GLU A 76 18.70 -1.92 2.20
C GLU A 76 19.25 -0.55 2.61
N LYS A 77 18.83 0.51 1.89
CA LYS A 77 19.42 1.85 2.00
C LYS A 77 18.56 2.79 2.85
N ASN A 78 17.49 2.27 3.45
CA ASN A 78 16.48 3.01 4.22
C ASN A 78 16.07 4.33 3.54
N TYR A 79 15.72 4.23 2.26
CA TYR A 79 15.45 5.41 1.43
C TYR A 79 14.14 6.09 1.86
N ASN A 80 14.26 7.11 2.72
CA ASN A 80 13.14 7.97 3.14
C ASN A 80 12.64 8.83 1.97
N GLN A 81 11.80 8.22 1.14
CA GLN A 81 11.19 8.79 -0.06
C GLN A 81 9.68 8.81 0.09
N SER A 82 9.05 9.75 -0.60
CA SER A 82 7.60 9.75 -0.79
C SER A 82 7.23 8.96 -2.05
N LEU A 83 6.40 7.95 -1.86
CA LEU A 83 5.92 7.02 -2.88
C LEU A 83 4.68 7.54 -3.59
N LYS A 84 4.41 7.03 -4.79
CA LYS A 84 3.14 7.21 -5.47
C LYS A 84 2.10 6.26 -4.87
N VAL A 85 0.92 6.78 -4.57
CA VAL A 85 -0.22 6.04 -4.01
C VAL A 85 -1.50 6.37 -4.80
N TYR A 86 -2.54 5.55 -4.67
CA TYR A 86 -3.82 5.77 -5.33
C TYR A 86 -4.95 5.90 -4.32
N ASP A 87 -5.54 7.11 -4.20
CA ASP A 87 -6.80 7.25 -3.48
C ASP A 87 -7.98 6.88 -4.38
N VAL A 88 -8.43 5.64 -4.20
CA VAL A 88 -9.63 5.05 -4.83
C VAL A 88 -10.89 5.89 -4.57
N LYS A 89 -10.96 6.64 -3.45
CA LYS A 89 -12.15 7.45 -3.10
C LYS A 89 -12.19 8.78 -3.85
N GLU A 90 -11.11 9.55 -3.80
CA GLU A 90 -11.04 10.88 -4.43
C GLU A 90 -10.59 10.79 -5.90
N GLY A 91 -10.10 9.63 -6.34
CA GLY A 91 -9.82 9.31 -7.74
C GLY A 91 -8.65 10.08 -8.34
N HIS A 92 -7.60 10.35 -7.58
CA HIS A 92 -6.48 11.15 -8.08
C HIS A 92 -5.10 10.69 -7.57
N ASN A 93 -4.07 11.32 -8.14
CA ASN A 93 -2.66 10.97 -8.00
C ASN A 93 -2.03 11.60 -6.75
N ASP A 94 -2.13 11.00 -5.57
CA ASP A 94 -1.42 11.50 -4.38
C ASP A 94 -0.10 10.78 -4.07
N SER A 95 0.56 11.17 -2.98
CA SER A 95 1.92 10.80 -2.59
C SER A 95 2.03 10.61 -1.09
N SER A 96 2.82 9.64 -0.63
CA SER A 96 2.96 9.34 0.79
C SER A 96 4.38 8.92 1.15
N ASN A 97 4.90 9.45 2.26
CA ASN A 97 6.10 8.90 2.89
C ASN A 97 5.87 7.43 3.29
N ILE A 98 6.96 6.66 3.25
CA ILE A 98 7.04 5.31 3.82
C ILE A 98 6.86 5.39 5.33
N ALA A 99 5.92 4.63 5.88
CA ALA A 99 5.76 4.43 7.32
C ALA A 99 6.68 3.32 7.83
N PHE A 100 6.69 2.17 7.15
CA PHE A 100 7.62 1.07 7.42
C PHE A 100 7.93 0.28 6.16
N ILE A 101 9.03 -0.47 6.19
CA ILE A 101 9.38 -1.47 5.17
C ILE A 101 9.42 -2.82 5.87
N ALA A 102 8.55 -3.73 5.43
CA ALA A 102 8.70 -5.14 5.72
C ALA A 102 9.46 -5.80 4.56
N GLU A 103 10.19 -6.86 4.84
CA GLU A 103 10.78 -7.71 3.80
C GLU A 103 10.45 -9.16 4.10
N ARG A 104 10.84 -10.11 3.25
CA ARG A 104 10.23 -11.44 3.26
C ARG A 104 10.95 -12.46 2.34
N SER A 105 12.17 -12.96 2.64
CA SER A 105 12.82 -14.09 1.91
C SER A 105 11.86 -15.07 1.24
N VAL A 106 12.04 -15.29 -0.07
CA VAL A 106 11.55 -16.49 -0.72
C VAL A 106 12.12 -17.68 0.01
N GLU A 107 11.33 -18.71 0.17
CA GLU A 107 11.83 -19.92 0.78
C GLU A 107 11.96 -21.07 -0.23
N PRO A 108 12.95 -21.95 -0.06
CA PRO A 108 13.14 -23.05 -0.98
C PRO A 108 11.85 -23.86 -1.16
N GLY A 109 11.55 -24.26 -2.40
CA GLY A 109 10.31 -24.95 -2.78
C GLY A 109 9.08 -24.04 -2.99
N GLU A 110 9.11 -22.78 -2.56
CA GLU A 110 8.06 -21.81 -2.86
C GLU A 110 7.99 -21.49 -4.36
N PHE A 111 6.79 -21.05 -4.76
CA PHE A 111 6.57 -20.30 -5.99
C PHE A 111 6.03 -18.90 -5.68
N ALA A 112 6.57 -17.90 -6.37
CA ALA A 112 5.87 -16.64 -6.58
C ALA A 112 4.75 -16.86 -7.62
N ILE A 113 3.77 -15.96 -7.62
CA ILE A 113 2.94 -15.74 -8.80
C ILE A 113 3.48 -14.51 -9.51
N ARG A 114 3.71 -14.63 -10.82
CA ARG A 114 3.96 -13.52 -11.73
C ARG A 114 2.75 -13.36 -12.64
N ILE A 115 2.14 -12.18 -12.65
CA ILE A 115 1.13 -11.83 -13.65
C ILE A 115 1.76 -10.93 -14.71
N MET A 116 1.33 -11.09 -15.96
CA MET A 116 1.72 -10.21 -17.07
C MET A 116 0.49 -9.67 -17.80
N THR A 117 0.52 -8.39 -18.14
CA THR A 117 -0.61 -7.66 -18.71
C THR A 117 -0.50 -7.39 -20.21
N GLU A 118 -1.61 -6.99 -20.83
CA GLU A 118 -1.74 -6.66 -22.26
C GLU A 118 -0.81 -5.50 -22.67
N ALA A 119 -0.64 -4.50 -21.79
CA ALA A 119 0.36 -3.44 -21.95
C ALA A 119 1.75 -3.82 -21.40
N GLY A 120 2.03 -5.11 -21.20
CA GLY A 120 3.36 -5.63 -20.89
C GLY A 120 3.91 -5.22 -19.51
N ARG A 121 3.04 -4.97 -18.52
CA ARG A 121 3.48 -4.88 -17.12
C ARG A 121 3.67 -6.28 -16.58
N MET A 122 4.62 -6.40 -15.66
CA MET A 122 4.93 -7.63 -14.95
C MET A 122 5.03 -7.27 -13.47
N ILE A 123 4.20 -7.87 -12.62
CA ILE A 123 4.40 -7.85 -11.18
C ILE A 123 4.53 -9.30 -10.70
N GLU A 124 5.40 -9.49 -9.73
CA GLU A 124 5.67 -10.77 -9.11
C GLU A 124 5.68 -10.57 -7.60
N GLY A 125 5.15 -11.55 -6.87
CA GLY A 125 5.00 -11.46 -5.42
C GLY A 125 4.58 -12.79 -4.83
N SER A 126 4.32 -12.79 -3.53
CA SER A 126 3.78 -13.96 -2.87
C SER A 126 2.39 -14.31 -3.43
N ARG A 127 2.00 -15.60 -3.38
CA ARG A 127 0.67 -16.09 -3.79
C ARG A 127 -0.47 -15.20 -3.25
N ASP A 128 -0.31 -14.82 -2.00
CA ASP A 128 -1.26 -14.09 -1.20
C ASP A 128 -1.20 -12.57 -1.42
N HIS A 129 -0.17 -12.02 -2.08
CA HIS A 129 -0.05 -10.55 -2.14
C HIS A 129 -1.25 -9.89 -2.86
N PRO A 130 -1.97 -8.95 -2.21
CA PRO A 130 -3.12 -8.29 -2.79
C PRO A 130 -2.76 -7.40 -3.99
N ILE A 131 -3.73 -7.21 -4.86
CA ILE A 131 -3.70 -6.47 -6.11
C ILE A 131 -5.08 -5.84 -6.33
N LEU A 132 -5.12 -4.54 -6.59
CA LEU A 132 -6.37 -3.84 -6.91
C LEU A 132 -6.84 -4.18 -8.34
N THR A 133 -8.04 -4.73 -8.46
CA THR A 133 -8.81 -4.89 -9.70
C THR A 133 -9.97 -3.88 -9.73
N PRO A 134 -10.68 -3.70 -10.87
CA PRO A 134 -11.89 -2.88 -10.92
C PRO A 134 -13.00 -3.33 -9.95
N GLU A 135 -12.94 -4.58 -9.49
CA GLU A 135 -13.92 -5.18 -8.57
C GLU A 135 -13.52 -5.05 -7.09
N GLY A 136 -12.27 -4.65 -6.79
CA GLY A 136 -11.71 -4.58 -5.44
C GLY A 136 -10.34 -5.23 -5.33
N TYR A 137 -9.86 -5.51 -4.13
CA TYR A 137 -8.60 -6.24 -3.94
C TYR A 137 -8.80 -7.75 -4.09
N LYS A 138 -8.26 -8.32 -5.18
CA LYS A 138 -7.98 -9.75 -5.31
C LYS A 138 -6.51 -10.00 -4.95
N ASN A 139 -6.10 -11.24 -4.81
CA ASN A 139 -4.75 -11.61 -4.42
C ASN A 139 -4.04 -12.33 -5.56
N LEU A 140 -2.70 -12.29 -5.59
CA LEU A 140 -1.91 -12.62 -6.76
C LEU A 140 -2.27 -13.98 -7.40
N GLU A 141 -2.56 -15.00 -6.59
CA GLU A 141 -3.01 -16.33 -7.03
C GLU A 141 -4.48 -16.40 -7.51
N GLU A 142 -5.35 -15.50 -7.05
CA GLU A 142 -6.73 -15.40 -7.54
C GLU A 142 -6.81 -14.81 -8.95
N ILE A 143 -5.83 -13.96 -9.31
CA ILE A 143 -5.77 -13.29 -10.60
C ILE A 143 -5.66 -14.32 -11.73
N LYS A 144 -6.51 -14.19 -12.74
CA LYS A 144 -6.55 -15.10 -13.90
C LYS A 144 -6.26 -14.37 -15.21
N GLU A 145 -5.81 -15.14 -16.19
CA GLU A 145 -5.81 -14.71 -17.59
C GLU A 145 -7.26 -14.34 -17.99
N GLY A 146 -7.48 -13.07 -18.36
CA GLY A 146 -8.83 -12.52 -18.56
C GLY A 146 -9.22 -11.42 -17.57
N ASP A 147 -8.75 -11.48 -16.32
CA ASP A 147 -9.01 -10.44 -15.31
C ASP A 147 -8.35 -9.10 -15.71
N HIS A 148 -8.82 -8.01 -15.11
CA HIS A 148 -8.20 -6.70 -15.22
C HIS A 148 -7.61 -6.27 -13.88
N VAL A 149 -6.49 -5.56 -13.91
CA VAL A 149 -5.86 -4.93 -12.75
C VAL A 149 -5.84 -3.42 -12.94
N ILE A 150 -5.95 -2.65 -11.85
CA ILE A 150 -5.83 -1.19 -11.87
C ILE A 150 -4.35 -0.85 -11.93
N VAL A 151 -3.94 -0.14 -12.99
CA VAL A 151 -2.55 0.26 -13.18
C VAL A 151 -2.40 1.78 -13.19
N TYR A 152 -1.27 2.25 -12.66
CA TYR A 152 -0.76 3.57 -13.00
C TYR A 152 0.11 3.48 -14.27
N PRO A 153 -0.22 4.20 -15.37
CA PRO A 153 0.50 4.00 -16.62
C PRO A 153 1.92 4.53 -16.68
N PHE A 154 2.22 5.63 -15.98
CA PHE A 154 3.50 6.33 -16.07
C PHE A 154 4.62 5.51 -15.41
N GLU A 155 5.68 5.24 -16.19
CA GLU A 155 6.80 4.39 -15.75
C GLU A 155 7.93 5.20 -15.11
N GLY A 156 8.23 6.41 -15.61
CA GLY A 156 9.35 7.21 -15.12
C GLY A 156 10.71 6.64 -15.53
N VAL A 157 11.72 6.77 -14.67
CA VAL A 157 13.10 6.29 -14.92
C VAL A 157 13.73 5.69 -13.67
N GLU A 158 14.79 4.90 -13.84
CA GLU A 158 15.59 4.33 -12.75
C GLU A 158 16.27 5.44 -11.93
N TYR A 159 16.22 5.33 -10.60
CA TYR A 159 17.02 6.18 -9.72
C TYR A 159 18.52 5.89 -9.91
N SER A 160 19.32 6.94 -9.89
CA SER A 160 20.79 6.82 -9.97
C SER A 160 21.40 7.80 -8.98
N VAL A 161 22.24 7.27 -8.09
CA VAL A 161 22.86 8.04 -7.01
C VAL A 161 24.09 8.80 -7.52
N ASP A 162 24.25 10.03 -7.05
CA ASP A 162 25.44 10.83 -7.29
C ASP A 162 25.71 11.69 -6.04
N TYR A 163 26.87 11.46 -5.42
CA TYR A 163 27.24 12.10 -4.15
C TYR A 163 27.90 13.48 -4.34
N ARG A 164 28.12 13.92 -5.58
CA ARG A 164 28.67 15.25 -5.89
C ARG A 164 27.84 16.35 -5.23
N VAL A 165 28.53 17.37 -4.74
CA VAL A 165 27.91 18.63 -4.32
C VAL A 165 27.50 19.41 -5.57
N LEU A 166 26.28 19.93 -5.56
CA LEU A 166 25.71 20.80 -6.58
C LEU A 166 25.90 22.28 -6.21
N LEU A 167 25.68 22.62 -4.93
CA LEU A 167 25.94 23.94 -4.36
C LEU A 167 26.31 23.81 -2.87
N ASP A 168 27.29 24.57 -2.37
CA ASP A 168 27.59 24.71 -0.95
C ASP A 168 27.78 26.17 -0.50
N ASP A 169 28.25 26.38 0.73
CA ASP A 169 28.50 27.71 1.32
C ASP A 169 29.44 28.58 0.45
N GLY A 170 30.34 27.94 -0.29
CA GLY A 170 31.26 28.57 -1.24
C GLY A 170 30.54 29.37 -2.33
N ASP A 171 29.42 28.84 -2.82
CA ASP A 171 28.63 29.44 -3.88
C ASP A 171 27.82 30.66 -3.43
N PHE A 172 27.84 31.01 -2.15
CA PHE A 172 27.09 32.15 -1.61
C PHE A 172 27.95 33.11 -0.77
N ARG A 173 29.29 33.05 -0.89
CA ARG A 173 30.23 33.89 -0.14
C ARG A 173 30.06 35.40 -0.37
N GLU A 174 29.44 35.80 -1.48
CA GLU A 174 29.13 37.20 -1.78
C GLU A 174 27.85 37.74 -1.12
N TYR A 175 27.12 36.90 -0.37
CA TYR A 175 25.83 37.24 0.22
C TYR A 175 25.84 37.30 1.76
N ASP A 176 24.87 38.05 2.30
CA ASP A 176 24.67 38.21 3.74
C ASP A 176 24.52 36.85 4.45
N ARG A 177 25.15 36.69 5.62
CA ARG A 177 25.10 35.46 6.43
C ARG A 177 23.68 34.93 6.67
N GLN A 178 22.69 35.82 6.77
CA GLN A 178 21.27 35.47 6.91
C GLN A 178 20.71 34.63 5.73
N ILE A 179 21.27 34.77 4.52
CA ILE A 179 20.90 33.97 3.34
C ILE A 179 21.45 32.55 3.47
N LEU A 180 22.73 32.41 3.84
CA LEU A 180 23.37 31.12 4.15
C LEU A 180 22.61 30.39 5.27
N ASP A 181 22.34 31.08 6.39
CA ASP A 181 21.62 30.52 7.55
C ASP A 181 20.19 30.09 7.18
N TYR A 182 19.48 30.84 6.32
CA TYR A 182 18.16 30.44 5.80
C TYR A 182 18.23 29.17 4.95
N LEU A 183 19.19 29.10 4.02
CA LEU A 183 19.33 27.95 3.11
C LEU A 183 19.74 26.69 3.88
N LYS A 184 20.69 26.81 4.82
CA LYS A 184 21.06 25.72 5.75
C LYS A 184 19.89 25.25 6.59
N LYS A 185 19.11 26.16 7.18
CA LYS A 185 17.93 25.82 8.01
C LYS A 185 16.81 25.12 7.22
N LYS A 186 16.86 25.12 5.88
CA LYS A 186 15.96 24.36 5.00
C LYS A 186 16.60 23.12 4.37
N GLY A 187 17.88 22.88 4.65
CA GLY A 187 18.68 21.87 3.97
C GLY A 187 18.69 22.08 2.46
N LEU A 188 18.84 23.33 2.02
CA LEU A 188 18.97 23.73 0.62
C LEU A 188 20.43 24.02 0.22
N ILE A 189 21.34 24.07 1.21
CA ILE A 189 22.79 23.91 1.08
C ILE A 189 23.33 23.13 2.30
N PRO A 190 24.40 22.31 2.17
CA PRO A 190 25.00 21.88 0.91
C PRO A 190 24.04 20.94 0.15
N LEU A 191 23.74 21.28 -1.10
CA LEU A 191 22.85 20.55 -1.98
C LEU A 191 23.66 19.51 -2.75
N ARG A 192 23.17 18.28 -2.86
CA ARG A 192 23.86 17.17 -3.55
C ARG A 192 22.98 16.54 -4.61
N PHE A 193 23.59 15.98 -5.65
CA PHE A 193 22.87 15.34 -6.76
C PHE A 193 22.05 14.09 -6.37
N ASN A 194 22.16 13.59 -5.13
CA ASN A 194 21.32 12.54 -4.57
C ASN A 194 20.16 13.03 -3.67
N ASP A 195 20.10 14.32 -3.31
CA ASP A 195 19.00 14.89 -2.51
C ASP A 195 17.70 14.98 -3.35
N PRO A 196 16.58 14.37 -2.94
CA PRO A 196 15.30 14.43 -3.65
C PRO A 196 14.81 15.85 -3.96
N LYS A 197 15.19 16.85 -3.15
CA LYS A 197 14.89 18.27 -3.39
C LYS A 197 15.45 18.76 -4.71
N VAL A 198 16.55 18.19 -5.22
CA VAL A 198 17.09 18.55 -6.55
C VAL A 198 16.09 18.23 -7.66
N GLY A 199 15.29 17.16 -7.53
CA GLY A 199 14.18 16.86 -8.43
C GLY A 199 13.10 17.95 -8.42
N LEU A 200 12.70 18.42 -7.23
CA LEU A 200 11.74 19.52 -7.09
C LEU A 200 12.30 20.86 -7.61
N LEU A 201 13.57 21.16 -7.33
CA LEU A 201 14.25 22.37 -7.82
C LEU A 201 14.41 22.36 -9.34
N ALA A 202 14.76 21.21 -9.94
CA ALA A 202 14.82 21.03 -11.39
C ALA A 202 13.43 21.19 -12.03
N ARG A 203 12.38 20.60 -11.44
CA ARG A 203 10.97 20.73 -11.87
C ARG A 203 10.50 22.18 -11.85
N LEU A 204 10.78 22.90 -10.76
CA LEU A 204 10.46 24.32 -10.60
C LEU A 204 11.28 25.20 -11.56
N LEU A 205 12.55 24.89 -11.81
CA LEU A 205 13.39 25.64 -12.76
C LEU A 205 12.92 25.44 -14.21
N GLY A 206 12.57 24.22 -14.60
CA GLY A 206 12.00 23.91 -15.91
C GLY A 206 10.73 24.72 -16.17
N TYR A 207 9.75 24.66 -15.24
CA TYR A 207 8.52 25.46 -15.34
C TYR A 207 8.83 26.97 -15.34
N ALA A 208 9.79 27.43 -14.51
CA ALA A 208 10.17 28.84 -14.46
C ALA A 208 10.83 29.34 -15.75
N LEU A 209 11.55 28.49 -16.48
CA LEU A 209 12.08 28.81 -17.81
C LEU A 209 10.99 28.87 -18.89
N GLY A 210 9.85 28.19 -18.70
CA GLY A 210 8.59 28.42 -19.43
C GLY A 210 7.79 29.61 -18.88
N ASP A 211 6.72 29.36 -18.11
CA ASP A 211 5.78 30.37 -17.59
C ASP A 211 6.17 30.99 -16.23
N GLY A 212 7.46 31.09 -15.91
CA GLY A 212 7.95 31.86 -14.76
C GLY A 212 8.81 33.08 -15.12
N SER A 213 9.06 33.94 -14.12
CA SER A 213 10.00 35.05 -14.24
C SER A 213 10.65 35.41 -12.91
N LEU A 214 11.93 35.79 -12.94
CA LEU A 214 12.69 36.26 -11.78
C LEU A 214 13.06 37.73 -12.02
N TYR A 215 12.65 38.66 -11.16
CA TYR A 215 12.82 40.09 -11.43
C TYR A 215 12.92 40.95 -10.16
N LEU A 216 13.39 42.19 -10.31
CA LEU A 216 13.42 43.20 -9.24
C LEU A 216 12.10 43.98 -9.18
N GLU A 217 11.21 43.58 -8.28
CA GLU A 217 9.99 44.29 -7.96
C GLU A 217 10.32 45.61 -7.23
N GLY A 218 9.75 46.73 -7.70
CA GLY A 218 10.09 48.08 -7.22
C GLY A 218 11.58 48.45 -7.38
N GLY A 219 12.32 47.77 -8.28
CA GLY A 219 13.76 47.97 -8.47
C GLY A 219 14.65 47.46 -7.32
N LYS A 220 14.08 46.96 -6.22
CA LYS A 220 14.82 46.59 -5.00
C LYS A 220 14.59 45.15 -4.52
N ARG A 221 13.40 44.58 -4.73
CA ARG A 221 13.03 43.26 -4.17
C ARG A 221 13.13 42.16 -5.23
N LEU A 222 14.04 41.21 -5.07
CA LEU A 222 14.13 40.06 -5.97
C LEU A 222 12.96 39.09 -5.74
N VAL A 223 12.08 38.96 -6.72
CA VAL A 223 10.85 38.15 -6.69
C VAL A 223 10.88 37.13 -7.82
N LEU A 224 10.57 35.88 -7.50
CA LEU A 224 10.30 34.81 -8.44
C LEU A 224 8.78 34.65 -8.59
N SER A 225 8.27 34.61 -9.81
CA SER A 225 6.84 34.41 -10.12
C SER A 225 6.62 33.23 -11.05
N PHE A 226 5.45 32.60 -10.90
CA PHE A 226 4.93 31.54 -11.76
C PHE A 226 3.53 31.91 -12.20
N HIS A 227 3.22 31.68 -13.47
CA HIS A 227 1.95 31.95 -14.12
C HIS A 227 1.41 30.65 -14.73
N GLY A 228 0.10 30.47 -14.82
CA GLY A 228 -0.51 29.21 -15.28
C GLY A 228 -1.99 29.12 -14.92
N GLU A 229 -2.60 27.94 -15.12
CA GLU A 229 -3.95 27.70 -14.60
C GLU A 229 -3.94 27.58 -13.06
N ALA A 230 -5.05 27.90 -12.40
CA ALA A 230 -5.11 27.90 -10.93
C ALA A 230 -4.80 26.53 -10.30
N GLU A 231 -5.14 25.43 -10.99
CA GLU A 231 -4.81 24.06 -10.53
C GLU A 231 -3.31 23.77 -10.63
N GLU A 232 -2.64 24.29 -11.66
CA GLU A 232 -1.20 24.07 -11.86
C GLU A 232 -0.38 24.81 -10.80
N LEU A 233 -0.84 26.00 -10.42
CA LEU A 233 -0.22 26.78 -9.38
C LEU A 233 -0.43 26.18 -7.98
N LYS A 234 -1.45 25.33 -7.74
CA LYS A 234 -1.57 24.55 -6.50
C LYS A 234 -0.46 23.50 -6.39
N GLU A 235 -0.17 22.77 -7.48
CA GLU A 235 0.93 21.80 -7.49
C GLU A 235 2.28 22.49 -7.24
N ILE A 236 2.49 23.67 -7.82
CA ILE A 236 3.67 24.51 -7.56
C ILE A 236 3.74 24.96 -6.08
N VAL A 237 2.61 25.30 -5.45
CA VAL A 237 2.56 25.60 -4.01
C VAL A 237 2.95 24.37 -3.17
N LYS A 238 2.44 23.17 -3.48
CA LYS A 238 2.83 21.92 -2.80
C LYS A 238 4.34 21.67 -2.87
N TYR A 239 4.99 21.94 -4.01
CA TYR A 239 6.44 21.79 -4.14
C TYR A 239 7.21 22.80 -3.28
N PHE A 240 6.73 24.05 -3.16
CA PHE A 240 7.34 25.02 -2.24
C PHE A 240 7.18 24.62 -0.78
N GLU A 241 6.01 24.11 -0.39
CA GLU A 241 5.75 23.61 0.97
C GLU A 241 6.68 22.44 1.32
N LYS A 242 6.90 21.49 0.39
CA LYS A 242 7.89 20.40 0.55
C LYS A 242 9.34 20.88 0.63
N LEU A 243 9.70 21.98 -0.03
CA LEU A 243 11.00 22.67 0.15
C LEU A 243 11.04 23.54 1.42
N GLY A 244 9.96 23.61 2.20
CA GLY A 244 9.82 24.44 3.40
C GLY A 244 9.79 25.95 3.10
N VAL A 245 9.55 26.34 1.85
CA VAL A 245 9.50 27.72 1.36
C VAL A 245 8.04 28.18 1.34
N LYS A 246 7.75 29.39 1.82
CA LYS A 246 6.38 29.93 1.81
C LYS A 246 6.15 30.81 0.58
N PRO A 247 5.31 30.39 -0.39
CA PRO A 247 4.88 31.25 -1.49
C PRO A 247 3.78 32.24 -1.03
N SER A 248 3.37 33.14 -1.93
CA SER A 248 2.11 33.88 -1.79
C SER A 248 0.91 32.96 -1.89
N LYS A 249 -0.28 33.46 -1.54
CA LYS A 249 -1.53 32.88 -2.06
C LYS A 249 -1.52 32.95 -3.60
N ILE A 250 -2.25 32.04 -4.25
CA ILE A 250 -2.54 32.15 -5.68
C ILE A 250 -3.42 33.39 -5.88
N TYR A 251 -2.96 34.33 -6.70
CA TYR A 251 -3.72 35.50 -7.14
C TYR A 251 -4.33 35.21 -8.50
N THR A 252 -5.65 35.33 -8.61
CA THR A 252 -6.40 35.09 -9.85
C THR A 252 -7.20 36.32 -10.24
N ARG A 253 -7.15 36.71 -11.51
CA ARG A 253 -7.92 37.83 -12.07
C ARG A 253 -8.51 37.48 -13.44
N LYS A 254 -9.71 37.98 -13.73
CA LYS A 254 -10.21 38.06 -15.10
C LYS A 254 -9.65 39.32 -15.76
N ARG A 255 -9.28 39.24 -17.04
CA ARG A 255 -8.83 40.38 -17.85
C ARG A 255 -9.29 40.22 -19.30
N ARG A 256 -9.61 41.33 -19.95
CA ARG A 256 -9.62 41.37 -21.42
C ARG A 256 -8.19 41.53 -21.91
N VAL A 257 -7.81 40.79 -22.95
CA VAL A 257 -6.50 40.87 -23.61
C VAL A 257 -6.72 41.15 -25.08
N ARG A 258 -6.05 42.17 -25.59
CA ARG A 258 -5.92 42.47 -27.01
C ARG A 258 -4.54 42.03 -27.46
N ILE A 259 -4.44 41.00 -28.28
CA ILE A 259 -3.18 40.47 -28.80
C ILE A 259 -3.13 40.72 -30.30
N LYS A 260 -2.20 41.56 -30.77
CA LYS A 260 -1.86 41.65 -32.20
C LYS A 260 -1.20 40.33 -32.58
N THR A 261 -1.79 39.59 -33.52
CA THR A 261 -1.29 38.27 -33.95
C THR A 261 -0.24 38.38 -35.06
N ALA A 262 0.54 37.31 -35.28
CA ALA A 262 1.42 37.19 -36.44
C ALA A 262 0.67 37.17 -37.79
N TRP A 263 -0.66 37.09 -37.76
CA TRP A 263 -1.55 37.18 -38.92
C TRP A 263 -2.13 38.60 -39.09
N LYS A 264 -1.54 39.60 -38.43
CA LYS A 264 -1.92 41.03 -38.38
C LYS A 264 -3.30 41.32 -37.75
N ASN A 265 -4.20 40.34 -37.65
CA ASN A 265 -5.47 40.45 -36.94
C ASN A 265 -5.27 40.72 -35.44
N LEU A 266 -6.14 41.56 -34.87
CA LEU A 266 -6.32 41.74 -33.43
C LEU A 266 -7.18 40.61 -32.89
N TYR A 267 -6.64 39.82 -31.96
CA TYR A 267 -7.40 38.84 -31.18
C TYR A 267 -7.79 39.47 -29.85
N GLU A 268 -9.10 39.63 -29.62
CA GLU A 268 -9.66 40.03 -28.33
C GLU A 268 -10.23 38.80 -27.62
N SER A 269 -9.86 38.61 -26.35
CA SER A 269 -10.39 37.53 -25.53
C SER A 269 -10.42 37.90 -24.04
N CYS A 270 -11.28 37.24 -23.26
CA CYS A 270 -11.36 37.38 -21.82
C CYS A 270 -10.72 36.15 -21.16
N CYS A 271 -9.49 36.29 -20.66
CA CYS A 271 -8.79 35.20 -19.98
C CYS A 271 -8.80 35.38 -18.46
N THR A 272 -8.52 34.28 -17.76
CA THR A 272 -8.30 34.27 -16.31
C THR A 272 -6.81 34.05 -16.05
N ASP A 273 -6.06 35.11 -15.75
CA ASP A 273 -4.68 34.97 -15.29
C ASP A 273 -4.70 34.43 -13.85
N SER A 274 -3.92 33.39 -13.56
CA SER A 274 -3.50 33.08 -12.18
C SER A 274 -1.99 33.28 -12.02
N THR A 275 -1.53 33.59 -10.81
CA THR A 275 -0.11 33.85 -10.52
C THR A 275 0.22 33.54 -9.06
N VAL A 276 1.39 32.97 -8.80
CA VAL A 276 1.97 32.79 -7.46
C VAL A 276 3.38 33.39 -7.43
N LYS A 277 3.76 33.99 -6.30
CA LYS A 277 5.06 34.66 -6.10
C LYS A 277 5.81 34.08 -4.91
N VAL A 278 7.10 33.80 -5.08
CA VAL A 278 8.05 33.61 -3.98
C VAL A 278 8.84 34.90 -3.78
N THR A 279 8.79 35.43 -2.56
CA THR A 279 9.37 36.74 -2.21
C THR A 279 10.51 36.64 -1.18
N SER A 280 10.99 35.43 -0.91
CA SER A 280 12.17 35.13 -0.11
C SER A 280 13.44 35.44 -0.93
N ARG A 281 14.19 36.47 -0.54
CA ARG A 281 15.44 36.87 -1.21
C ARG A 281 16.42 35.69 -1.31
N ALA A 282 16.59 34.93 -0.22
CA ALA A 282 17.48 33.77 -0.18
C ALA A 282 17.08 32.68 -1.20
N PHE A 283 15.80 32.35 -1.31
CA PHE A 283 15.35 31.35 -2.28
C PHE A 283 15.39 31.86 -3.73
N SER A 284 15.08 33.14 -3.96
CA SER A 284 15.24 33.77 -5.27
C SER A 284 16.71 33.78 -5.74
N ILE A 285 17.67 33.93 -4.81
CA ILE A 285 19.11 33.82 -5.08
C ILE A 285 19.53 32.37 -5.34
N LEU A 286 19.02 31.38 -4.57
CA LEU A 286 19.24 29.96 -4.87
C LEU A 286 18.80 29.61 -6.30
N MET A 287 17.59 30.02 -6.70
CA MET A 287 17.11 29.76 -8.07
C MET A 287 17.95 30.47 -9.13
N HIS A 288 18.51 31.65 -8.83
CA HIS A 288 19.47 32.33 -9.71
C HIS A 288 20.78 31.54 -9.86
N LYS A 289 21.36 31.05 -8.75
CA LYS A 289 22.57 30.19 -8.74
C LYS A 289 22.35 28.86 -9.47
N LEU A 290 21.15 28.30 -9.38
CA LEU A 290 20.72 27.15 -10.18
C LEU A 290 20.49 27.48 -11.67
N GLY A 291 20.64 28.74 -12.09
CA GLY A 291 20.64 29.16 -13.49
C GLY A 291 19.38 29.88 -13.98
N MET A 292 18.46 30.29 -13.10
CA MET A 292 17.32 31.14 -13.48
C MET A 292 17.82 32.55 -13.86
N PRO A 293 17.58 33.04 -15.10
CA PRO A 293 18.03 34.37 -15.51
C PRO A 293 17.13 35.46 -14.89
N ILE A 294 17.75 36.52 -14.37
CA ILE A 294 17.05 37.69 -13.84
C ILE A 294 16.59 38.57 -15.02
N GLY A 295 15.33 39.02 -15.01
CA GLY A 295 14.77 39.91 -16.02
C GLY A 295 14.08 39.20 -17.19
N LYS A 296 13.97 39.90 -18.32
CA LYS A 296 13.12 39.48 -19.45
C LYS A 296 13.84 38.47 -20.35
N LYS A 297 13.64 37.17 -20.08
CA LYS A 297 14.11 36.01 -20.88
C LYS A 297 14.13 36.23 -22.41
N ALA A 298 13.07 36.80 -22.98
CA ALA A 298 12.95 37.08 -24.42
C ALA A 298 13.88 38.19 -24.98
N LYS A 299 14.58 38.92 -24.11
CA LYS A 299 15.52 40.00 -24.44
C LYS A 299 16.97 39.72 -23.99
N GLN A 300 17.28 38.50 -23.55
CA GLN A 300 18.63 38.13 -23.09
C GLN A 300 19.06 36.73 -23.51
N VAL A 301 20.38 36.52 -23.51
CA VAL A 301 21.02 35.21 -23.64
C VAL A 301 20.76 34.41 -22.37
N TYR A 302 20.37 33.14 -22.52
CA TYR A 302 20.41 32.13 -21.47
C TYR A 302 20.47 30.74 -22.10
N HIS A 303 20.85 29.74 -21.32
CA HIS A 303 21.09 28.36 -21.73
C HIS A 303 20.43 27.39 -20.73
N ILE A 304 20.41 26.09 -21.05
CA ILE A 304 20.15 25.09 -20.01
C ILE A 304 21.38 25.05 -19.07
N PRO A 305 21.19 25.05 -17.72
CA PRO A 305 22.31 25.01 -16.79
C PRO A 305 23.19 23.78 -16.99
N GLU A 306 24.51 23.96 -16.84
CA GLU A 306 25.48 22.88 -17.04
C GLU A 306 25.27 21.72 -16.04
N TRP A 307 24.77 22.02 -14.84
CA TRP A 307 24.41 20.99 -13.86
C TRP A 307 23.22 20.14 -14.31
N ILE A 308 22.22 20.69 -15.02
CA ILE A 308 21.11 19.92 -15.61
C ILE A 308 21.62 19.03 -16.74
N LYS A 309 22.48 19.57 -17.62
CA LYS A 309 23.04 18.82 -18.76
C LYS A 309 23.93 17.65 -18.33
N ASN A 310 24.56 17.73 -17.16
CA ASN A 310 25.43 16.69 -16.60
C ASN A 310 24.84 15.98 -15.35
N ALA A 311 23.53 16.11 -15.14
CA ALA A 311 22.78 15.39 -14.09
C ALA A 311 22.35 13.98 -14.54
N GLN A 312 21.94 13.16 -13.57
CA GLN A 312 21.29 11.87 -13.83
C GLN A 312 19.91 12.05 -14.51
N LEU A 313 19.42 10.98 -15.16
CA LEU A 313 18.17 11.01 -15.92
C LEU A 313 16.97 11.45 -15.06
N TRP A 314 16.88 11.07 -13.79
CA TRP A 314 15.73 11.46 -12.95
C TRP A 314 15.65 12.97 -12.68
N ILE A 315 16.77 13.68 -12.68
CA ILE A 315 16.83 15.15 -12.52
C ILE A 315 16.48 15.82 -13.86
N LYS A 316 17.08 15.35 -14.97
CA LYS A 316 16.76 15.78 -16.34
C LYS A 316 15.26 15.60 -16.67
N ARG A 317 14.69 14.47 -16.24
CA ARG A 317 13.27 14.12 -16.34
C ARG A 317 12.40 15.17 -15.65
N ASN A 318 12.75 15.54 -14.42
CA ASN A 318 12.00 16.54 -13.66
C ASN A 318 12.07 17.93 -14.30
N PHE A 319 13.24 18.35 -14.77
CA PHE A 319 13.40 19.60 -15.53
C PHE A 319 12.52 19.64 -16.79
N LEU A 320 12.60 18.61 -17.64
CA LEU A 320 11.79 18.53 -18.86
C LEU A 320 10.29 18.47 -18.56
N ALA A 321 9.87 17.66 -17.58
CA ALA A 321 8.46 17.53 -17.22
C ALA A 321 7.88 18.83 -16.61
N GLY A 322 8.71 19.65 -15.95
CA GLY A 322 8.34 21.01 -15.54
C GLY A 322 8.24 21.99 -16.72
N LEU A 323 9.21 21.98 -17.64
CA LEU A 323 9.25 22.84 -18.82
C LEU A 323 8.07 22.58 -19.78
N PHE A 324 7.82 21.32 -20.13
CA PHE A 324 6.64 20.91 -20.89
C PHE A 324 5.35 21.01 -20.07
N GLY A 325 5.44 20.94 -18.73
CA GLY A 325 4.35 21.27 -17.81
C GLY A 325 3.78 22.67 -18.05
N ALA A 326 4.67 23.67 -18.26
CA ALA A 326 4.32 25.03 -18.70
C ALA A 326 4.02 25.10 -20.22
N ASP A 327 5.05 25.37 -21.05
CA ASP A 327 4.92 25.71 -22.48
C ASP A 327 4.44 24.55 -23.38
N GLY A 328 4.47 23.31 -22.89
CA GLY A 328 4.21 22.11 -23.68
C GLY A 328 2.71 21.90 -23.95
N SER A 329 2.37 21.67 -25.22
CA SER A 329 1.03 21.27 -25.64
C SER A 329 0.66 19.90 -25.08
N THR A 330 -0.60 19.71 -24.68
CA THR A 330 -1.16 18.39 -24.36
C THR A 330 -1.12 17.47 -25.58
N VAL A 331 -0.91 16.17 -25.37
CA VAL A 331 -1.10 15.16 -26.43
C VAL A 331 -2.59 14.97 -26.75
N TYR A 332 -2.94 15.03 -28.02
CA TYR A 332 -4.27 14.74 -28.57
C TYR A 332 -4.14 13.69 -29.67
N PHE A 333 -5.27 13.12 -30.12
CA PHE A 333 -5.30 12.11 -31.17
C PHE A 333 -6.29 12.51 -32.27
N ASN A 334 -5.98 12.09 -33.50
CA ASN A 334 -6.95 11.99 -34.59
C ASN A 334 -7.19 10.50 -34.85
N ASP A 335 -8.33 9.98 -34.37
CA ASP A 335 -8.70 8.56 -34.26
C ASP A 335 -7.66 7.72 -33.51
N TYR A 336 -6.65 7.26 -34.24
CA TYR A 336 -5.57 6.38 -33.78
C TYR A 336 -4.22 7.11 -33.68
N THR A 337 -4.07 8.24 -34.36
CA THR A 337 -2.77 8.89 -34.60
C THR A 337 -2.54 10.02 -33.60
N PRO A 338 -1.48 9.99 -32.78
CA PRO A 338 -1.17 11.09 -31.87
C PRO A 338 -0.76 12.34 -32.66
N LEU A 339 -1.16 13.51 -32.18
CA LEU A 339 -0.73 14.80 -32.70
C LEU A 339 0.58 15.26 -32.02
N PRO A 340 1.46 16.02 -32.71
CA PRO A 340 2.79 16.34 -32.20
C PRO A 340 2.82 17.12 -30.88
N ILE A 341 3.48 16.57 -29.86
CA ILE A 341 3.75 17.28 -28.59
C ILE A 341 4.77 18.38 -28.88
N SER A 342 4.39 19.64 -28.66
CA SER A 342 5.17 20.79 -29.10
C SER A 342 5.24 21.88 -28.03
N PHE A 343 6.36 22.58 -27.96
CA PHE A 343 6.46 23.86 -27.23
C PHE A 343 7.08 24.94 -28.12
N THR A 344 6.70 26.21 -27.90
CA THR A 344 6.99 27.31 -28.83
C THR A 344 7.58 28.49 -28.08
N GLN A 345 8.77 28.98 -28.49
CA GLN A 345 9.51 30.02 -27.78
C GLN A 345 9.89 31.19 -28.69
N SER A 346 9.90 32.41 -28.13
CA SER A 346 10.02 33.67 -28.90
C SER A 346 11.00 34.67 -28.27
N LYS A 347 12.07 35.05 -28.99
CA LYS A 347 13.01 36.11 -28.56
C LYS A 347 12.96 37.36 -29.48
N LYS A 348 13.74 38.40 -29.16
CA LYS A 348 14.18 39.43 -30.13
C LYS A 348 14.86 38.74 -31.33
N ILE A 349 14.75 39.32 -32.52
CA ILE A 349 15.41 38.79 -33.73
C ILE A 349 16.94 38.72 -33.59
N GLU A 350 17.57 39.68 -32.89
CA GLU A 350 19.00 39.67 -32.52
C GLU A 350 19.47 38.43 -31.75
N LEU A 351 18.54 37.67 -31.15
CA LEU A 351 18.82 36.51 -30.30
C LEU A 351 18.41 35.19 -30.95
N GLU A 352 18.23 35.17 -32.28
CA GLU A 352 17.83 33.98 -33.05
C GLU A 352 18.77 32.78 -32.81
N GLY A 353 20.09 32.99 -32.88
CA GLY A 353 21.08 31.93 -32.63
C GLY A 353 20.98 31.34 -31.21
N ASN A 354 20.83 32.17 -30.17
CA ASN A 354 20.67 31.68 -28.80
C ASN A 354 19.30 31.01 -28.56
N LEU A 355 18.25 31.40 -29.29
CA LEU A 355 16.96 30.68 -29.26
C LEU A 355 17.09 29.28 -29.87
N ILE A 356 17.80 29.16 -31.00
CA ILE A 356 18.07 27.86 -31.65
C ILE A 356 18.89 26.97 -30.70
N LEU A 357 20.02 27.47 -30.20
CA LEU A 357 20.90 26.74 -29.26
C LEU A 357 20.15 26.24 -28.02
N PHE A 358 19.27 27.04 -27.42
CA PHE A 358 18.46 26.60 -26.27
C PHE A 358 17.52 25.42 -26.63
N LEU A 359 16.89 25.46 -27.81
CA LEU A 359 16.04 24.36 -28.28
C LEU A 359 16.86 23.12 -28.65
N GLU A 360 18.09 23.29 -29.17
CA GLU A 360 19.03 22.21 -29.43
C GLU A 360 19.54 21.56 -28.14
N GLU A 361 19.77 22.33 -27.07
CA GLU A 361 20.06 21.81 -25.73
C GLU A 361 18.88 20.98 -25.20
N VAL A 362 17.62 21.45 -25.35
CA VAL A 362 16.42 20.66 -24.98
C VAL A 362 16.34 19.38 -25.82
N SER A 363 16.54 19.46 -27.13
CA SER A 363 16.57 18.33 -28.06
C SER A 363 17.71 17.34 -27.77
N LYS A 364 18.85 17.80 -27.22
CA LYS A 364 19.93 16.91 -26.76
C LYS A 364 19.51 16.11 -25.53
N ILE A 365 18.89 16.75 -24.54
CA ILE A 365 18.41 16.06 -23.33
C ILE A 365 17.25 15.10 -23.67
N LEU A 366 16.31 15.50 -24.54
CA LEU A 366 15.22 14.62 -25.01
C LEU A 366 15.75 13.33 -25.65
N ARG A 367 16.84 13.40 -26.42
CA ARG A 367 17.47 12.22 -27.05
C ARG A 367 18.00 11.21 -26.02
N GLU A 368 18.36 11.63 -24.81
CA GLU A 368 18.75 10.70 -23.72
C GLU A 368 17.59 9.81 -23.25
N PHE A 369 16.34 10.25 -23.43
CA PHE A 369 15.12 9.47 -23.17
C PHE A 369 14.61 8.74 -24.42
N ASN A 370 15.43 8.62 -25.47
CA ASN A 370 15.03 8.14 -26.80
C ASN A 370 13.85 8.93 -27.40
N VAL A 371 13.77 10.23 -27.13
CA VAL A 371 12.77 11.14 -27.72
C VAL A 371 13.43 11.99 -28.80
N LYS A 372 13.05 11.76 -30.05
CA LYS A 372 13.44 12.60 -31.20
C LYS A 372 12.55 13.84 -31.24
N SER A 373 13.08 14.94 -31.78
CA SER A 373 12.34 16.17 -31.98
C SER A 373 12.88 16.97 -33.17
N ILE A 374 11.99 17.66 -33.87
CA ILE A 374 12.32 18.63 -34.92
C ILE A 374 12.22 20.05 -34.38
N ILE A 375 13.07 20.95 -34.88
CA ILE A 375 13.08 22.37 -34.53
C ILE A 375 12.85 23.16 -35.82
N TYR A 376 11.84 24.04 -35.84
CA TYR A 376 11.51 24.83 -37.04
C TYR A 376 10.99 26.23 -36.72
N LYS A 377 11.27 27.17 -37.63
CA LYS A 377 10.87 28.58 -37.54
C LYS A 377 9.37 28.68 -37.81
N VAL A 378 8.65 29.46 -37.01
CA VAL A 378 7.20 29.69 -37.17
C VAL A 378 6.90 31.19 -37.25
N LYS A 379 5.72 31.52 -37.79
CA LYS A 379 5.33 32.92 -38.02
C LYS A 379 5.30 33.70 -36.70
N SER A 380 6.03 34.81 -36.68
CA SER A 380 6.34 35.59 -35.48
C SER A 380 5.82 37.03 -35.60
N LEU A 381 5.93 37.78 -34.50
CA LEU A 381 5.66 39.21 -34.50
C LEU A 381 6.86 40.01 -35.00
N GLU A 382 6.59 41.17 -35.56
CA GLU A 382 7.55 42.16 -36.02
C GLU A 382 8.62 42.48 -34.94
N GLY A 383 9.89 42.51 -35.34
CA GLY A 383 11.05 42.66 -34.43
C GLY A 383 11.38 41.44 -33.55
N ARG A 384 10.68 40.31 -33.75
CA ARG A 384 10.90 39.06 -33.00
C ARG A 384 11.14 37.88 -33.93
N VAL A 385 11.63 36.81 -33.33
CA VAL A 385 11.74 35.48 -33.94
C VAL A 385 11.01 34.48 -33.07
N THR A 386 10.45 33.43 -33.67
CA THR A 386 9.77 32.34 -32.94
C THR A 386 10.12 31.01 -33.58
N TYR A 387 10.51 30.06 -32.73
CA TYR A 387 10.78 28.68 -33.11
C TYR A 387 9.89 27.75 -32.30
N ARG A 388 9.58 26.60 -32.89
CA ARG A 388 8.88 25.50 -32.25
C ARG A 388 9.79 24.27 -32.22
N LEU A 389 9.83 23.60 -31.08
CA LEU A 389 10.30 22.23 -30.98
C LEU A 389 9.08 21.31 -30.93
N SER A 390 9.07 20.27 -31.77
CA SER A 390 7.98 19.29 -31.88
C SER A 390 8.51 17.86 -31.82
N ILE A 391 7.88 17.04 -30.99
CA ILE A 391 8.02 15.58 -30.94
C ILE A 391 6.89 15.02 -31.82
N VAL A 392 7.23 14.31 -32.89
CA VAL A 392 6.29 14.03 -34.01
C VAL A 392 5.99 12.54 -34.20
N ASP A 393 6.99 11.67 -34.10
CA ASP A 393 6.84 10.24 -34.30
C ASP A 393 6.23 9.53 -33.08
N GLU A 394 5.47 8.46 -33.36
CA GLU A 394 4.69 7.73 -32.35
C GLU A 394 5.55 7.12 -31.23
N ASP A 395 6.77 6.67 -31.56
CA ASP A 395 7.74 6.16 -30.59
C ASP A 395 8.27 7.26 -29.67
N SER A 396 8.70 8.39 -30.22
CA SER A 396 9.20 9.52 -29.41
C SER A 396 8.09 10.16 -28.57
N ILE A 397 6.85 10.21 -29.08
CA ILE A 397 5.68 10.61 -28.30
C ILE A 397 5.44 9.60 -27.16
N ARG A 398 5.44 8.29 -27.43
CA ARG A 398 5.26 7.26 -26.38
C ARG A 398 6.36 7.34 -25.32
N ASN A 399 7.63 7.42 -25.73
CA ASN A 399 8.78 7.52 -24.83
C ASN A 399 8.72 8.80 -23.97
N PHE A 400 8.32 9.94 -24.56
CA PHE A 400 8.09 11.17 -23.80
C PHE A 400 7.00 10.98 -22.74
N LEU A 401 5.86 10.40 -23.10
CA LEU A 401 4.72 10.25 -22.18
C LEU A 401 4.99 9.23 -21.04
N GLY A 402 5.74 8.17 -21.32
CA GLY A 402 6.07 7.11 -20.36
C GLY A 402 7.17 7.49 -19.36
N TYR A 403 8.25 8.12 -19.84
CA TYR A 403 9.44 8.41 -19.03
C TYR A 403 9.47 9.85 -18.50
N ILE A 404 9.04 10.83 -19.29
CA ILE A 404 9.09 12.26 -18.93
C ILE A 404 7.74 12.72 -18.38
N SER A 405 6.69 12.63 -19.21
CA SER A 405 5.33 13.14 -18.96
C SER A 405 5.32 14.63 -18.58
N TYR A 406 4.21 15.08 -18.01
CA TYR A 406 4.01 16.46 -17.55
C TYR A 406 4.02 16.47 -16.02
N GLU A 407 4.71 17.43 -15.43
CA GLU A 407 4.56 17.81 -14.03
C GLU A 407 3.93 19.20 -13.93
N CYS A 408 3.58 19.61 -12.71
CA CYS A 408 2.79 20.81 -12.41
C CYS A 408 1.37 20.85 -12.99
N SER A 409 1.04 20.10 -14.05
CA SER A 409 -0.27 20.13 -14.71
C SER A 409 -1.01 18.79 -14.61
N PRO A 410 -1.93 18.62 -13.62
CA PRO A 410 -2.64 17.36 -13.39
C PRO A 410 -3.44 16.89 -14.61
N LYS A 411 -4.04 17.82 -15.36
CA LYS A 411 -4.81 17.54 -16.58
C LYS A 411 -3.92 16.98 -17.68
N LYS A 412 -2.80 17.65 -18.00
CA LYS A 412 -1.82 17.15 -18.99
C LYS A 412 -1.26 15.79 -18.56
N LYS A 413 -0.94 15.61 -17.26
CA LYS A 413 -0.40 14.36 -16.69
C LYS A 413 -1.37 13.17 -16.77
N ALA A 414 -2.65 13.37 -16.46
CA ALA A 414 -3.66 12.32 -16.56
C ALA A 414 -3.90 11.91 -18.02
N GLN A 415 -4.08 12.89 -18.92
CA GLN A 415 -4.23 12.65 -20.35
C GLN A 415 -3.00 11.99 -20.97
N ALA A 416 -1.80 12.35 -20.50
CA ALA A 416 -0.54 11.71 -20.90
C ALA A 416 -0.41 10.25 -20.44
N SER A 417 -0.87 9.93 -19.24
CA SER A 417 -0.85 8.56 -18.70
C SER A 417 -1.77 7.65 -19.53
N ILE A 418 -2.97 8.13 -19.86
CA ILE A 418 -3.93 7.43 -20.73
C ILE A 418 -3.39 7.29 -22.16
N ALA A 419 -2.77 8.35 -22.71
CA ALA A 419 -2.15 8.33 -24.03
C ALA A 419 -0.95 7.37 -24.13
N TYR A 420 -0.12 7.28 -23.08
CA TYR A 420 0.97 6.32 -23.01
C TYR A 420 0.45 4.88 -23.06
N GLU A 421 -0.54 4.57 -22.23
CA GLU A 421 -1.16 3.25 -22.17
C GLU A 421 -1.78 2.83 -23.51
N TYR A 422 -2.55 3.74 -24.13
CA TYR A 422 -3.14 3.53 -25.46
C TYR A 422 -2.06 3.23 -26.51
N LEU A 423 -0.99 4.03 -26.56
CA LEU A 423 0.13 3.82 -27.49
C LEU A 423 0.90 2.52 -27.19
N LYS A 424 1.01 2.10 -25.93
CA LYS A 424 1.67 0.85 -25.55
C LYS A 424 0.90 -0.37 -26.08
N ARG A 425 -0.42 -0.40 -25.92
CA ARG A 425 -1.29 -1.45 -26.49
C ARG A 425 -1.38 -1.39 -28.02
N LYS A 426 -1.46 -0.18 -28.59
CA LYS A 426 -1.41 0.04 -30.04
C LYS A 426 -0.13 -0.56 -30.65
N ASN A 427 1.01 -0.37 -29.98
CA ASN A 427 2.30 -0.91 -30.41
C ASN A 427 2.37 -2.44 -30.27
N ALA A 428 1.83 -3.01 -29.19
CA ALA A 428 1.72 -4.46 -29.02
C ALA A 428 0.90 -5.12 -30.15
N VAL A 429 -0.22 -4.50 -30.56
CA VAL A 429 -1.04 -4.97 -31.68
C VAL A 429 -0.33 -4.82 -33.04
N LYS A 430 0.42 -3.72 -33.26
CA LYS A 430 1.28 -3.58 -34.46
C LYS A 430 2.32 -4.70 -34.54
N LYS A 431 3.10 -4.93 -33.47
CA LYS A 431 4.14 -5.95 -33.42
C LYS A 431 3.61 -7.37 -33.66
N MET A 432 2.46 -7.72 -33.07
CA MET A 432 1.81 -9.01 -33.33
C MET A 432 1.36 -9.15 -34.80
N ARG A 433 0.94 -8.07 -35.46
CA ARG A 433 0.65 -8.08 -36.90
C ARG A 433 1.91 -8.18 -37.77
N GLU A 434 3.03 -7.57 -37.35
CA GLU A 434 4.33 -7.70 -38.01
C GLU A 434 4.84 -9.16 -37.95
N GLU A 435 4.85 -9.77 -36.77
CA GLU A 435 5.21 -11.18 -36.55
C GLU A 435 4.30 -12.14 -37.34
N ALA A 436 3.00 -11.85 -37.39
CA ALA A 436 2.04 -12.61 -38.21
C ALA A 436 2.32 -12.46 -39.72
N VAL A 437 2.64 -11.27 -40.20
CA VAL A 437 3.00 -11.04 -41.61
C VAL A 437 4.31 -11.76 -41.97
N GLU A 438 5.33 -11.73 -41.11
CA GLU A 438 6.58 -12.45 -41.32
C GLU A 438 6.36 -13.97 -41.41
N LYS A 439 5.55 -14.53 -40.49
CA LYS A 439 5.16 -15.95 -40.51
C LYS A 439 4.36 -16.30 -41.77
N ALA A 440 3.43 -15.45 -42.19
CA ALA A 440 2.64 -15.66 -43.41
C ALA A 440 3.51 -15.65 -44.67
N MET A 441 4.49 -14.74 -44.77
CA MET A 441 5.45 -14.71 -45.89
C MET A 441 6.28 -15.99 -45.96
N LYS A 442 6.73 -16.53 -44.81
CA LYS A 442 7.47 -17.81 -44.76
C LYS A 442 6.61 -18.99 -45.24
N VAL A 443 5.33 -19.04 -44.86
CA VAL A 443 4.38 -20.08 -45.33
C VAL A 443 4.02 -19.89 -46.81
N TYR A 444 3.87 -18.65 -47.28
CA TYR A 444 3.66 -18.37 -48.71
C TYR A 444 4.86 -18.75 -49.56
N ALA A 445 6.08 -18.51 -49.09
CA ALA A 445 7.31 -18.82 -49.81
C ALA A 445 7.40 -20.31 -50.20
N SER A 446 7.01 -21.22 -49.30
CA SER A 446 7.00 -22.67 -49.52
C SER A 446 5.73 -23.22 -50.17
N THR A 447 4.54 -22.70 -49.81
CA THR A 447 3.26 -23.26 -50.29
C THR A 447 2.69 -22.58 -51.54
N LYS A 448 3.18 -21.38 -51.88
CA LYS A 448 2.62 -20.45 -52.89
C LYS A 448 1.11 -20.16 -52.76
N SER A 449 0.49 -20.51 -51.62
CA SER A 449 -0.95 -20.39 -51.39
C SER A 449 -1.26 -19.30 -50.38
N ILE A 450 -2.02 -18.28 -50.81
CA ILE A 450 -2.53 -17.22 -49.94
C ILE A 450 -3.37 -17.82 -48.80
N SER A 451 -4.19 -18.83 -49.11
CA SER A 451 -5.11 -19.44 -48.13
C SER A 451 -4.31 -20.09 -47.00
N LYS A 452 -3.36 -20.97 -47.32
CA LYS A 452 -2.47 -21.60 -46.32
C LYS A 452 -1.63 -20.59 -45.55
N ALA A 453 -1.15 -19.53 -46.21
CA ALA A 453 -0.42 -18.44 -45.56
C ALA A 453 -1.27 -17.65 -44.57
N TYR A 454 -2.56 -17.44 -44.86
CA TYR A 454 -3.52 -16.80 -43.96
C TYR A 454 -3.98 -17.75 -42.84
N GLU A 455 -4.35 -18.98 -43.15
CA GLU A 455 -4.76 -20.03 -42.19
C GLU A 455 -3.71 -20.24 -41.09
N ALA A 456 -2.42 -20.19 -41.43
CA ALA A 456 -1.32 -20.30 -40.48
C ALA A 456 -1.18 -19.12 -39.49
N VAL A 457 -1.89 -18.01 -39.69
CA VAL A 457 -1.77 -16.76 -38.92
C VAL A 457 -3.10 -16.09 -38.57
N ALA A 458 -4.23 -16.70 -38.94
CA ALA A 458 -5.56 -16.13 -38.74
C ALA A 458 -5.86 -15.92 -37.25
N GLY A 459 -6.39 -14.74 -36.90
CA GLY A 459 -6.67 -14.38 -35.53
C GLY A 459 -7.31 -12.99 -35.43
N LYS A 460 -7.75 -12.60 -34.23
CA LYS A 460 -8.60 -11.42 -33.97
C LYS A 460 -8.22 -10.17 -34.79
N HIS A 461 -6.94 -9.80 -34.79
CA HIS A 461 -6.45 -8.59 -35.48
C HIS A 461 -5.80 -8.86 -36.85
N VAL A 462 -5.75 -10.12 -37.31
CA VAL A 462 -5.07 -10.55 -38.56
C VAL A 462 -6.12 -11.07 -39.54
N ASN A 463 -6.44 -10.27 -40.56
CA ASN A 463 -7.39 -10.63 -41.61
C ASN A 463 -6.68 -10.94 -42.94
N LYS A 464 -7.36 -11.68 -43.84
CA LYS A 464 -6.78 -12.14 -45.11
C LYS A 464 -6.19 -11.00 -45.96
N ARG A 465 -6.86 -9.84 -45.97
CA ARG A 465 -6.44 -8.63 -46.70
C ARG A 465 -5.10 -8.05 -46.21
N LEU A 466 -4.75 -8.22 -44.93
CA LEU A 466 -3.43 -7.85 -44.41
C LEU A 466 -2.35 -8.75 -45.03
N VAL A 467 -2.59 -10.07 -45.06
CA VAL A 467 -1.65 -11.07 -45.59
C VAL A 467 -1.47 -10.86 -47.10
N GLU A 468 -2.57 -10.74 -47.85
CA GLU A 468 -2.57 -10.45 -49.29
C GLU A 468 -1.80 -9.16 -49.63
N ARG A 469 -2.05 -8.07 -48.89
CA ARG A 469 -1.39 -6.77 -49.14
C ARG A 469 0.13 -6.84 -48.93
N ASN A 470 0.63 -7.58 -47.96
CA ASN A 470 2.07 -7.64 -47.67
C ASN A 470 2.80 -8.68 -48.54
N ILE A 471 2.10 -9.71 -49.04
CA ILE A 471 2.68 -10.67 -49.99
C ILE A 471 2.82 -10.07 -51.40
N TYR A 472 1.84 -9.27 -51.85
CA TYR A 472 1.83 -8.71 -53.21
C TYR A 472 2.20 -7.23 -53.31
N GLY A 473 2.19 -6.49 -52.21
CA GLY A 473 2.52 -5.07 -52.16
C GLY A 473 3.68 -4.79 -51.21
N ALA A 474 4.68 -4.03 -51.67
CA ALA A 474 5.84 -3.60 -50.89
C ALA A 474 5.48 -2.52 -49.83
N SER A 475 4.66 -2.90 -48.86
CA SER A 475 4.02 -2.02 -47.87
C SER A 475 4.69 -2.15 -46.50
N SER A 476 5.66 -1.30 -46.17
CA SER A 476 6.37 -1.33 -44.88
C SER A 476 5.58 -0.82 -43.66
N ASP A 477 4.49 -0.08 -43.85
CA ASP A 477 3.63 0.45 -42.76
C ASP A 477 2.54 -0.56 -42.36
N ILE A 478 2.71 -1.22 -41.21
CA ILE A 478 1.70 -2.09 -40.60
C ILE A 478 0.86 -1.28 -39.59
N ARG A 479 -0.37 -1.00 -40.01
CA ARG A 479 -1.38 -0.27 -39.23
C ARG A 479 -2.04 -1.17 -38.18
N VAL A 480 -2.82 -0.59 -37.27
CA VAL A 480 -3.76 -1.37 -36.43
C VAL A 480 -4.92 -1.94 -37.26
N ALA A 481 -5.66 -2.88 -36.66
CA ALA A 481 -6.87 -3.45 -37.25
C ALA A 481 -8.09 -2.54 -37.01
N GLN A 482 -9.17 -2.72 -37.79
CA GLN A 482 -10.40 -1.91 -37.67
C GLN A 482 -11.24 -2.26 -36.43
N ASP A 483 -10.90 -3.32 -35.70
CA ASP A 483 -11.52 -3.71 -34.42
C ASP A 483 -10.69 -3.26 -33.19
N PHE A 484 -9.59 -2.53 -33.42
CA PHE A 484 -8.87 -1.82 -32.37
C PHE A 484 -9.62 -0.51 -32.06
N PRO A 485 -9.81 -0.13 -30.77
CA PRO A 485 -10.55 1.08 -30.44
C PRO A 485 -9.78 2.35 -30.84
N THR A 486 -10.53 3.40 -31.19
CA THR A 486 -10.02 4.78 -31.24
C THR A 486 -9.57 5.24 -29.84
N PHE A 487 -8.84 6.36 -29.77
CA PHE A 487 -8.42 6.91 -28.48
C PHE A 487 -9.61 7.27 -27.58
N GLU A 488 -10.69 7.81 -28.15
CA GLU A 488 -11.89 8.20 -27.40
C GLU A 488 -12.61 6.97 -26.82
N GLU A 489 -12.89 5.95 -27.62
CA GLU A 489 -13.46 4.67 -27.16
C GLU A 489 -12.59 4.00 -26.10
N PHE A 490 -11.26 4.07 -26.24
CA PHE A 490 -10.33 3.57 -25.23
C PHE A 490 -10.46 4.33 -23.90
N THR A 491 -10.57 5.66 -23.95
CA THR A 491 -10.75 6.48 -22.74
C THR A 491 -12.05 6.14 -22.01
N LEU A 492 -13.16 5.98 -22.74
CA LEU A 492 -14.47 5.63 -22.18
C LEU A 492 -14.52 4.22 -21.58
N LYS A 493 -13.78 3.27 -22.15
CA LYS A 493 -13.87 1.84 -21.82
C LYS A 493 -12.93 1.37 -20.71
N PHE A 494 -11.74 1.96 -20.60
CA PHE A 494 -10.68 1.43 -19.72
C PHE A 494 -10.18 2.40 -18.66
N CYS A 495 -10.45 3.71 -18.77
CA CYS A 495 -9.77 4.71 -17.94
C CYS A 495 -10.54 5.07 -16.67
N HIS A 496 -9.78 5.27 -15.60
CA HIS A 496 -10.26 5.72 -14.29
C HIS A 496 -9.82 7.16 -14.04
N LYS A 497 -10.42 7.80 -13.03
CA LYS A 497 -10.02 9.14 -12.60
C LYS A 497 -8.52 9.16 -12.20
N GLY A 498 -7.87 10.30 -12.43
CA GLY A 498 -6.44 10.47 -12.19
C GLY A 498 -5.52 9.94 -13.29
N GLY A 499 -6.05 9.31 -14.33
CA GLY A 499 -5.25 8.73 -15.42
C GLY A 499 -4.76 7.30 -15.14
N PHE A 500 -5.38 6.61 -14.17
CA PHE A 500 -5.26 5.17 -13.99
C PHE A 500 -6.07 4.43 -15.06
N VAL A 501 -5.74 3.16 -15.34
CA VAL A 501 -6.40 2.36 -16.40
C VAL A 501 -6.61 0.92 -15.93
N SER A 502 -7.68 0.27 -16.40
CA SER A 502 -7.84 -1.19 -16.33
C SER A 502 -6.95 -1.86 -17.37
N ASP A 503 -5.89 -2.54 -16.94
CA ASP A 503 -4.99 -3.32 -17.79
C ASP A 503 -5.30 -4.81 -17.67
N LYS A 504 -5.39 -5.50 -18.80
CA LYS A 504 -5.89 -6.89 -18.83
C LYS A 504 -4.74 -7.86 -18.59
N VAL A 505 -4.90 -8.81 -17.68
CA VAL A 505 -3.94 -9.90 -17.48
C VAL A 505 -4.05 -10.90 -18.64
N ILE A 506 -2.94 -11.08 -19.35
CA ILE A 506 -2.83 -11.97 -20.52
C ILE A 506 -2.10 -13.27 -20.22
N LYS A 507 -1.31 -13.32 -19.14
CA LYS A 507 -0.57 -14.52 -18.74
C LYS A 507 -0.37 -14.55 -17.22
N VAL A 508 -0.56 -15.71 -16.59
CA VAL A 508 -0.31 -15.93 -15.16
C VAL A 508 0.64 -17.10 -14.98
N GLU A 509 1.79 -16.86 -14.35
CA GLU A 509 2.86 -17.84 -14.20
C GLU A 509 3.16 -18.16 -12.74
N ARG A 510 3.13 -19.46 -12.41
CA ARG A 510 3.72 -20.01 -11.19
C ARG A 510 5.23 -20.13 -11.39
N ILE A 511 6.00 -19.30 -10.68
CA ILE A 511 7.45 -19.17 -10.90
C ILE A 511 8.21 -19.56 -9.64
N LYS A 512 9.19 -20.46 -9.79
CA LYS A 512 10.20 -20.72 -8.75
C LYS A 512 11.14 -19.50 -8.70
N PRO A 513 11.17 -18.71 -7.61
CA PRO A 513 11.91 -17.46 -7.63
C PRO A 513 13.42 -17.70 -7.63
N ASN A 514 14.13 -16.80 -8.29
CA ASN A 514 15.60 -16.81 -8.39
C ASN A 514 16.28 -15.82 -7.42
N TYR A 515 15.52 -15.20 -6.53
CA TYR A 515 15.95 -14.15 -5.63
C TYR A 515 15.76 -14.51 -4.16
N ALA A 516 16.46 -13.79 -3.28
CA ALA A 516 16.43 -14.05 -1.85
C ALA A 516 15.08 -13.71 -1.22
N LYS A 517 14.44 -12.55 -1.51
CA LYS A 517 13.27 -12.03 -0.76
C LYS A 517 12.12 -11.41 -1.54
N PHE A 518 10.92 -11.47 -0.97
CA PHE A 518 9.85 -10.49 -1.19
C PHE A 518 9.94 -9.31 -0.19
N TYR A 519 9.11 -8.28 -0.35
CA TYR A 519 9.15 -6.96 0.27
C TYR A 519 7.77 -6.29 0.33
N ASP A 520 7.44 -5.55 1.38
CA ASP A 520 6.20 -4.76 1.48
C ASP A 520 6.45 -3.39 2.10
N ILE A 521 5.62 -2.41 1.76
CA ILE A 521 5.74 -1.04 2.23
C ILE A 521 4.43 -0.55 2.83
N GLY A 522 4.44 -0.34 4.14
CA GLY A 522 3.44 0.49 4.81
C GLY A 522 3.65 1.95 4.46
N VAL A 523 2.57 2.66 4.11
CA VAL A 523 2.57 4.11 3.87
C VAL A 523 1.69 4.84 4.88
N TYR A 524 2.04 6.09 5.21
CA TYR A 524 1.27 6.90 6.17
C TYR A 524 -0.10 7.34 5.63
N HIS A 525 -0.31 7.33 4.30
CA HIS A 525 -1.58 7.72 3.69
C HIS A 525 -2.60 6.59 3.84
N ASP A 526 -3.79 6.97 4.28
CA ASP A 526 -4.97 6.18 4.68
C ASP A 526 -5.57 5.25 3.59
N VAL A 527 -4.90 5.13 2.45
CA VAL A 527 -5.16 4.15 1.39
C VAL A 527 -4.38 2.85 1.64
N HIS A 528 -3.32 2.92 2.46
CA HIS A 528 -2.39 1.83 2.79
C HIS A 528 -1.95 1.05 1.56
N ASN A 529 -1.62 1.79 0.50
CA ASN A 529 -1.16 1.26 -0.77
C ASN A 529 -0.08 2.11 -1.42
N PHE A 530 0.64 1.52 -2.36
CA PHE A 530 1.67 2.16 -3.18
C PHE A 530 1.59 1.62 -4.61
N ILE A 531 2.41 2.15 -5.52
CA ILE A 531 2.51 1.69 -6.91
C ILE A 531 3.81 0.91 -7.10
N ALA A 532 3.71 -0.41 -7.24
CA ALA A 532 4.81 -1.31 -7.59
C ALA A 532 4.59 -1.97 -8.95
N ASN A 533 5.48 -1.72 -9.93
CA ASN A 533 5.31 -2.12 -11.34
C ASN A 533 3.98 -1.62 -11.96
N GLY A 534 3.23 -0.77 -11.22
CA GLY A 534 1.84 -0.37 -11.45
C GLY A 534 0.77 -0.63 -10.32
N ILE A 535 0.98 -1.40 -9.22
CA ILE A 535 -0.07 -2.14 -8.39
C ILE A 535 0.10 -2.14 -6.79
N VAL A 536 -0.80 -2.71 -5.90
CA VAL A 536 -1.47 -2.19 -4.61
C VAL A 536 -1.89 -3.22 -3.40
N VAL A 537 -1.90 -2.99 -2.02
CA VAL A 537 -1.81 -4.01 -0.82
C VAL A 537 -2.78 -3.99 0.51
N HIS A 538 -2.95 -5.00 1.52
CA HIS A 538 -3.72 -5.06 2.92
C HIS A 538 -3.90 -6.43 3.88
N ASN A 539 -4.02 -6.53 5.30
CA ASN A 539 -4.38 -7.79 6.22
C ASN A 539 -5.01 -7.76 7.78
N CYS A 540 -4.92 -8.75 8.83
CA CYS A 540 -5.95 -9.16 9.98
C CYS A 540 -5.91 -9.61 11.63
N GLY A 541 -5.89 -10.87 12.30
CA GLY A 541 -6.19 -11.32 13.82
C GLY A 541 -6.09 -12.84 14.51
N VAL A 542 -6.75 -13.36 15.67
CA VAL A 542 -6.50 -14.68 16.57
C VAL A 542 -7.62 -15.60 17.39
N ARG A 543 -7.46 -16.96 17.80
CA ARG A 543 -8.25 -17.99 18.76
C ARG A 543 -7.56 -19.36 19.28
N LEU A 544 -8.09 -20.21 20.26
CA LEU A 544 -7.72 -21.66 20.67
C LEU A 544 -8.87 -22.72 21.00
N VAL A 545 -8.67 -24.05 20.75
CA VAL A 545 -9.58 -25.25 20.98
C VAL A 545 -8.88 -26.46 21.70
N LYS A 546 -9.61 -27.41 22.35
CA LYS A 546 -9.08 -28.67 22.96
C LYS A 546 -9.47 -29.97 22.21
N THR A 547 -8.94 -31.13 22.64
CA THR A 547 -9.41 -32.50 22.32
C THR A 547 -9.13 -33.47 23.50
N ASN A 548 -9.69 -34.68 23.50
CA ASN A 548 -9.34 -35.75 24.46
C ASN A 548 -8.08 -36.56 24.06
N LEU A 549 -7.67 -36.46 22.80
CA LEU A 549 -6.58 -37.22 22.17
C LEU A 549 -5.22 -36.98 22.83
N THR A 550 -4.32 -37.95 22.69
CA THR A 550 -2.92 -37.83 23.08
C THR A 550 -1.97 -37.90 21.87
N VAL A 551 -0.69 -37.59 22.10
CA VAL A 551 0.39 -37.80 21.12
C VAL A 551 0.40 -39.21 20.51
N LYS A 552 0.01 -40.25 21.28
CA LYS A 552 -0.02 -41.63 20.77
C LYS A 552 -1.07 -41.83 19.69
N ASP A 553 -2.22 -41.19 19.85
CA ASP A 553 -3.42 -41.40 19.03
C ASP A 553 -3.34 -40.58 17.73
N ILE A 554 -2.81 -39.35 17.81
CA ILE A 554 -2.67 -38.48 16.65
C ILE A 554 -1.44 -38.81 15.79
N LYS A 555 -0.31 -39.26 16.37
CA LYS A 555 0.96 -39.42 15.63
C LYS A 555 0.88 -40.33 14.38
N PRO A 556 0.10 -41.43 14.34
CA PRO A 556 -0.09 -42.21 13.12
C PRO A 556 -0.78 -41.46 11.98
N VAL A 557 -1.68 -40.52 12.29
CA VAL A 557 -2.53 -39.81 11.31
C VAL A 557 -2.17 -38.33 11.13
N LEU A 558 -1.28 -37.77 11.96
CA LEU A 558 -0.94 -36.35 12.05
C LEU A 558 -0.65 -35.72 10.67
N LYS A 559 0.08 -36.42 9.79
CA LYS A 559 0.36 -35.95 8.43
C LYS A 559 -0.87 -35.92 7.52
N GLN A 560 -1.72 -36.95 7.56
CA GLN A 560 -2.99 -36.98 6.84
C GLN A 560 -3.93 -35.88 7.34
N LEU A 561 -3.95 -35.65 8.65
CA LEU A 561 -4.76 -34.62 9.30
C LEU A 561 -4.31 -33.20 8.94
N THR A 562 -3.01 -32.92 8.98
CA THR A 562 -2.45 -31.61 8.61
C THR A 562 -2.77 -31.25 7.15
N VAL A 563 -2.61 -32.21 6.23
CA VAL A 563 -2.99 -32.05 4.81
C VAL A 563 -4.51 -31.87 4.65
N THR A 564 -5.32 -32.57 5.45
CA THR A 564 -6.79 -32.47 5.43
C THR A 564 -7.25 -31.09 5.92
N LEU A 565 -6.66 -30.59 7.01
CA LEU A 565 -6.90 -29.24 7.55
C LEU A 565 -6.50 -28.16 6.53
N PHE A 566 -5.30 -28.25 5.94
CA PHE A 566 -4.83 -27.30 4.93
C PHE A 566 -5.72 -27.27 3.66
N ARG A 567 -6.31 -28.41 3.28
CA ARG A 567 -7.30 -28.48 2.19
C ARG A 567 -8.67 -27.90 2.59
N ASN A 568 -9.10 -28.14 3.83
CA ASN A 568 -10.44 -27.81 4.29
C ASN A 568 -10.56 -26.37 4.83
N VAL A 569 -9.51 -25.79 5.40
CA VAL A 569 -9.47 -24.43 5.92
C VAL A 569 -8.72 -23.54 4.91
N PRO A 570 -9.40 -22.66 4.13
CA PRO A 570 -8.73 -21.88 3.11
C PRO A 570 -7.71 -20.91 3.72
N SER A 571 -6.46 -21.02 3.27
CA SER A 571 -5.32 -20.20 3.70
C SER A 571 -4.65 -19.53 2.49
N GLY A 572 -3.78 -18.56 2.73
CA GLY A 572 -3.47 -17.54 1.73
C GLY A 572 -4.64 -16.56 1.59
N LEU A 573 -4.46 -15.51 0.80
CA LEU A 573 -5.42 -14.41 0.74
C LEU A 573 -6.41 -14.55 -0.42
N GLY A 574 -7.68 -14.21 -0.15
CA GLY A 574 -8.78 -14.25 -1.12
C GLY A 574 -9.21 -15.65 -1.57
N SER A 575 -8.38 -16.67 -1.31
CA SER A 575 -8.80 -18.00 -0.88
C SER A 575 -10.15 -17.92 -0.17
N ARG A 576 -11.12 -18.69 -0.67
CA ARG A 576 -12.51 -18.69 -0.21
C ARG A 576 -13.09 -20.08 -0.33
N ARG A 577 -14.03 -20.43 0.55
CA ARG A 577 -14.88 -21.61 0.31
C ARG A 577 -15.76 -21.39 -0.92
N ARG A 578 -16.18 -22.49 -1.55
CA ARG A 578 -17.08 -22.48 -2.73
C ARG A 578 -18.50 -22.95 -2.40
N ASP A 579 -18.60 -23.64 -1.28
CA ASP A 579 -19.77 -24.29 -0.68
C ASP A 579 -20.39 -23.47 0.45
N LEU A 580 -19.62 -22.59 1.10
CA LEU A 580 -20.16 -21.50 1.91
C LEU A 580 -20.46 -20.30 1.00
N ARG A 581 -21.72 -19.84 1.01
CA ARG A 581 -22.17 -18.65 0.29
C ARG A 581 -22.93 -17.74 1.25
N VAL A 582 -22.31 -16.61 1.60
CA VAL A 582 -22.91 -15.55 2.41
C VAL A 582 -23.46 -14.48 1.46
N THR A 583 -24.74 -14.14 1.60
CA THR A 583 -25.37 -13.00 0.93
C THR A 583 -25.17 -11.73 1.75
N SER A 584 -25.45 -10.56 1.16
CA SER A 584 -25.33 -9.28 1.88
C SER A 584 -26.26 -9.18 3.10
N ARG A 585 -27.40 -9.91 3.10
CA ARG A 585 -28.28 -10.04 4.28
C ARG A 585 -27.62 -10.89 5.36
N ASP A 586 -27.09 -12.04 4.97
CA ASP A 586 -26.39 -12.94 5.91
C ASP A 586 -25.17 -12.23 6.51
N LEU A 587 -24.51 -11.34 5.75
CA LEU A 587 -23.45 -10.47 6.24
C LEU A 587 -23.96 -9.39 7.23
N ASP A 588 -25.16 -8.83 7.04
CA ASP A 588 -25.80 -7.92 8.01
C ASP A 588 -26.11 -8.63 9.33
N GLU A 589 -26.65 -9.85 9.26
CA GLU A 589 -26.93 -10.68 10.44
C GLU A 589 -25.61 -11.12 11.13
N LEU A 590 -24.60 -11.55 10.37
CA LEU A 590 -23.25 -11.87 10.85
C LEU A 590 -22.54 -10.67 11.51
N MET A 591 -22.69 -9.46 10.97
CA MET A 591 -22.14 -8.24 11.57
C MET A 591 -22.75 -7.91 12.94
N VAL A 592 -23.97 -8.37 13.23
CA VAL A 592 -24.67 -8.15 14.50
C VAL A 592 -24.51 -9.34 15.47
N GLU A 593 -24.51 -10.57 14.97
CA GLU A 593 -24.56 -11.79 15.78
C GLU A 593 -23.22 -12.53 15.89
N GLY A 594 -22.21 -12.14 15.09
CA GLY A 594 -20.85 -12.67 15.18
C GLY A 594 -20.78 -14.20 15.05
N ALA A 595 -20.13 -14.87 16.01
CA ALA A 595 -20.10 -16.33 16.06
C ALA A 595 -21.50 -16.96 16.16
N GLY A 596 -22.47 -16.26 16.77
CA GLY A 596 -23.86 -16.73 16.89
C GLY A 596 -24.55 -16.93 15.55
N TRP A 597 -24.25 -16.09 14.54
CA TRP A 597 -24.73 -16.30 13.18
C TRP A 597 -24.24 -17.63 12.61
N ALA A 598 -22.96 -17.96 12.83
CA ALA A 598 -22.37 -19.19 12.31
C ALA A 598 -22.99 -20.43 12.97
N VAL A 599 -23.17 -20.44 14.29
CA VAL A 599 -23.81 -21.54 15.02
C VAL A 599 -25.25 -21.75 14.54
N LYS A 600 -26.06 -20.69 14.39
CA LYS A 600 -27.43 -20.78 13.82
C LYS A 600 -27.49 -21.38 12.41
N HIS A 601 -26.42 -21.26 11.63
CA HIS A 601 -26.29 -21.85 10.30
C HIS A 601 -25.67 -23.27 10.31
N GLY A 602 -25.56 -23.91 11.49
CA GLY A 602 -25.00 -25.26 11.66
C GLY A 602 -23.47 -25.31 11.60
N LEU A 603 -22.78 -24.17 11.73
CA LEU A 603 -21.32 -24.04 11.63
C LEU A 603 -20.68 -23.94 13.03
N GLY A 604 -21.13 -24.77 13.96
CA GLY A 604 -20.70 -24.79 15.36
C GLY A 604 -21.69 -25.47 16.30
N TRP A 605 -21.42 -25.35 17.60
CA TRP A 605 -22.29 -25.78 18.71
C TRP A 605 -22.69 -24.57 19.56
N ASP A 606 -23.87 -24.58 20.19
CA ASP A 606 -24.34 -23.44 21.02
C ASP A 606 -23.39 -23.10 22.18
N GLU A 607 -22.76 -24.12 22.77
CA GLU A 607 -21.75 -23.96 23.82
C GLU A 607 -20.45 -23.25 23.36
N ASP A 608 -20.13 -23.25 22.06
CA ASP A 608 -18.97 -22.49 21.54
C ASP A 608 -19.11 -20.99 21.84
N LEU A 609 -20.34 -20.51 21.97
CA LEU A 609 -20.65 -19.13 22.30
C LEU A 609 -20.42 -18.82 23.79
N GLU A 610 -20.54 -19.79 24.71
CA GLU A 610 -20.22 -19.52 26.12
C GLU A 610 -18.72 -19.17 26.25
N TYR A 611 -17.85 -19.95 25.58
CA TYR A 611 -16.39 -19.84 25.70
C TYR A 611 -15.74 -18.82 24.77
N CYS A 612 -16.50 -18.01 24.04
CA CYS A 612 -15.97 -16.85 23.32
C CYS A 612 -15.95 -15.58 24.20
N GLU A 613 -14.92 -14.73 24.07
CA GLU A 613 -14.96 -13.36 24.58
C GLU A 613 -16.18 -12.59 24.00
N GLU A 614 -16.87 -11.82 24.85
CA GLU A 614 -18.18 -11.20 24.55
C GLU A 614 -19.22 -12.19 23.97
N HIS A 615 -19.15 -13.48 24.35
CA HIS A 615 -19.92 -14.58 23.77
C HIS A 615 -19.87 -14.68 22.23
N GLY A 616 -18.77 -14.19 21.65
CA GLY A 616 -18.55 -14.19 20.20
C GLY A 616 -19.33 -13.11 19.45
N SER A 617 -20.02 -12.19 20.15
CA SER A 617 -20.57 -10.97 19.55
C SER A 617 -20.62 -9.79 20.53
N ILE A 618 -19.90 -8.72 20.21
CA ILE A 618 -19.93 -7.49 20.98
C ILE A 618 -21.19 -6.66 20.66
N TYR A 619 -22.11 -6.60 21.62
CA TYR A 619 -23.41 -5.96 21.50
C TYR A 619 -23.34 -4.49 21.02
N GLY A 620 -24.32 -4.08 20.20
CA GLY A 620 -24.41 -2.72 19.67
C GLY A 620 -23.48 -2.45 18.49
N ALA A 621 -23.20 -3.48 17.70
CA ALA A 621 -22.74 -3.36 16.32
C ALA A 621 -23.87 -2.78 15.45
N ASP A 622 -23.55 -1.95 14.45
CA ASP A 622 -24.53 -1.36 13.53
C ASP A 622 -24.01 -1.45 12.08
N PRO A 623 -24.54 -2.38 11.27
CA PRO A 623 -24.10 -2.55 9.89
C PRO A 623 -24.26 -1.31 9.01
N SER A 624 -25.15 -0.36 9.36
CA SER A 624 -25.30 0.89 8.61
C SER A 624 -24.09 1.82 8.71
N LYS A 625 -23.19 1.55 9.68
CA LYS A 625 -21.94 2.29 9.92
C LYS A 625 -20.74 1.68 9.18
N VAL A 626 -20.94 0.54 8.53
CA VAL A 626 -19.93 -0.18 7.75
C VAL A 626 -20.09 0.15 6.27
N SER A 627 -19.03 0.61 5.62
CA SER A 627 -19.07 1.03 4.22
C SER A 627 -19.30 -0.16 3.26
N ASN A 628 -19.88 0.14 2.09
CA ASN A 628 -20.03 -0.84 1.02
C ASN A 628 -18.68 -1.42 0.56
N THR A 629 -17.59 -0.67 0.68
CA THR A 629 -16.22 -1.13 0.40
C THR A 629 -15.70 -2.11 1.45
N ALA A 630 -16.07 -1.94 2.72
CA ALA A 630 -15.76 -2.93 3.75
C ALA A 630 -16.57 -4.21 3.52
N ARG A 631 -17.88 -4.07 3.30
CA ARG A 631 -18.81 -5.17 3.00
C ARG A 631 -18.32 -6.05 1.85
N SER A 632 -18.04 -5.47 0.67
CA SER A 632 -17.60 -6.23 -0.52
C SER A 632 -16.24 -6.93 -0.35
N ARG A 633 -15.36 -6.42 0.54
CA ARG A 633 -14.12 -7.08 0.93
C ARG A 633 -14.34 -8.23 1.94
N GLY A 634 -15.46 -8.21 2.68
CA GLY A 634 -15.81 -9.21 3.68
C GLY A 634 -16.59 -10.41 3.13
N GLU A 635 -17.59 -10.19 2.28
CA GLU A 635 -18.46 -11.25 1.73
C GLU A 635 -17.69 -12.49 1.20
N PRO A 636 -16.62 -12.37 0.40
CA PRO A 636 -15.92 -13.53 -0.13
C PRO A 636 -14.85 -14.12 0.82
N GLN A 637 -14.50 -13.44 1.92
CA GLN A 637 -13.36 -13.82 2.78
C GLN A 637 -13.76 -14.51 4.09
N ILE A 638 -15.05 -14.77 4.30
CA ILE A 638 -15.56 -15.38 5.54
C ILE A 638 -15.18 -16.86 5.62
N GLY A 639 -14.65 -17.27 6.77
CA GLY A 639 -14.06 -18.59 6.98
C GLY A 639 -12.77 -18.77 6.17
N THR A 640 -11.77 -17.92 6.43
CA THR A 640 -10.45 -17.99 5.81
C THR A 640 -9.37 -17.62 6.83
N LEU A 641 -8.20 -18.28 6.76
CA LEU A 641 -7.06 -17.88 7.60
C LEU A 641 -6.43 -16.58 7.10
N GLY A 642 -6.26 -16.42 5.79
CA GLY A 642 -5.39 -15.39 5.21
C GLY A 642 -3.92 -15.78 5.30
N SER A 643 -3.01 -14.80 5.41
CA SER A 643 -1.56 -15.00 5.47
C SER A 643 -0.85 -14.10 6.49
N GLY A 644 0.48 -14.07 6.53
CA GLY A 644 1.26 -13.33 7.52
C GLY A 644 1.36 -14.13 8.82
N ASN A 645 1.07 -13.54 9.98
CA ASN A 645 1.05 -14.27 11.26
C ASN A 645 -0.20 -15.14 11.45
N HIS A 646 -1.14 -15.16 10.49
CA HIS A 646 -2.27 -16.08 10.55
C HIS A 646 -1.86 -17.53 10.32
N PHE A 647 -2.31 -18.41 11.20
CA PHE A 647 -2.01 -19.85 11.20
C PHE A 647 -3.13 -20.68 11.84
N LEU A 648 -3.03 -21.99 11.67
CA LEU A 648 -3.73 -22.99 12.45
C LEU A 648 -2.68 -24.00 12.90
N GLU A 649 -2.70 -24.38 14.17
CA GLU A 649 -1.62 -25.13 14.82
C GLU A 649 -2.23 -26.26 15.64
N ILE A 650 -1.66 -27.46 15.55
CA ILE A 650 -1.98 -28.59 16.44
C ILE A 650 -0.87 -28.66 17.46
N ASP A 651 -1.23 -28.48 18.72
CA ASP A 651 -0.31 -28.43 19.85
C ASP A 651 -0.37 -29.71 20.69
N VAL A 652 0.73 -30.02 21.37
CA VAL A 652 0.74 -30.89 22.55
C VAL A 652 0.90 -30.05 23.83
N VAL A 653 0.18 -30.42 24.89
CA VAL A 653 0.43 -29.94 26.25
C VAL A 653 1.75 -30.54 26.75
N ASP A 654 2.82 -29.77 26.69
CA ASP A 654 4.19 -30.15 27.10
C ASP A 654 4.35 -30.16 28.62
N ARG A 655 3.81 -29.14 29.28
CA ARG A 655 3.93 -28.96 30.73
C ARG A 655 2.72 -28.28 31.34
N ILE A 656 2.29 -28.75 32.50
CA ILE A 656 1.26 -28.10 33.32
C ILE A 656 1.93 -27.40 34.51
N GLU A 657 1.74 -26.09 34.65
CA GLU A 657 2.28 -25.27 35.74
C GLU A 657 1.27 -25.14 36.90
N ASP A 658 -0.05 -25.13 36.59
CA ASP A 658 -1.14 -25.20 37.57
C ASP A 658 -2.16 -26.25 37.13
N LEU A 659 -2.18 -27.40 37.82
CA LEU A 659 -3.02 -28.55 37.45
C LEU A 659 -4.51 -28.34 37.75
N GLU A 660 -4.87 -27.55 38.77
CA GLU A 660 -6.28 -27.36 39.11
C GLU A 660 -6.93 -26.34 38.16
N ILE A 661 -6.22 -25.27 37.79
CA ILE A 661 -6.69 -24.34 36.76
C ILE A 661 -6.66 -24.99 35.36
N ALA A 662 -5.65 -25.82 35.06
CA ALA A 662 -5.60 -26.57 33.80
C ALA A 662 -6.82 -27.49 33.63
N LYS A 663 -7.15 -28.32 34.65
CA LYS A 663 -8.37 -29.16 34.64
C LYS A 663 -9.63 -28.34 34.40
N VAL A 664 -9.78 -27.18 35.03
CA VAL A 664 -10.92 -26.28 34.82
C VAL A 664 -11.00 -25.81 33.37
N PHE A 665 -9.87 -25.51 32.72
CA PHE A 665 -9.80 -25.20 31.28
C PHE A 665 -9.94 -26.42 30.35
N GLY A 666 -10.08 -27.64 30.89
CA GLY A 666 -10.16 -28.88 30.11
C GLY A 666 -8.79 -29.41 29.64
N ILE A 667 -7.71 -28.94 30.26
CA ILE A 667 -6.33 -29.41 30.09
C ILE A 667 -6.05 -30.38 31.24
N GLU A 668 -6.27 -31.66 31.00
CA GLU A 668 -6.34 -32.71 32.03
C GLU A 668 -4.98 -33.37 32.30
N ARG A 669 -4.10 -33.40 31.29
CA ARG A 669 -2.86 -34.17 31.29
C ARG A 669 -1.81 -33.60 30.32
N GLU A 670 -0.55 -33.76 30.68
CA GLU A 670 0.56 -33.61 29.73
C GLU A 670 0.44 -34.69 28.63
N GLY A 671 0.80 -34.33 27.40
CA GLY A 671 0.60 -35.16 26.22
C GLY A 671 -0.79 -35.08 25.57
N GLN A 672 -1.73 -34.29 26.12
CA GLN A 672 -3.03 -33.98 25.50
C GLN A 672 -2.86 -33.09 24.26
N ILE A 673 -3.74 -33.24 23.27
CA ILE A 673 -3.72 -32.50 22.01
C ILE A 673 -4.72 -31.33 21.99
N MET A 674 -4.26 -30.19 21.49
CA MET A 674 -5.02 -28.92 21.39
C MET A 674 -4.94 -28.37 19.95
N VAL A 675 -5.78 -27.40 19.57
CA VAL A 675 -5.74 -26.76 18.24
C VAL A 675 -5.90 -25.24 18.30
N LEU A 676 -4.86 -24.48 17.95
CA LEU A 676 -4.84 -23.01 17.92
C LEU A 676 -5.25 -22.50 16.52
N ILE A 677 -6.05 -21.42 16.45
CA ILE A 677 -6.64 -20.87 15.22
C ILE A 677 -6.37 -19.35 15.14
N HIS A 678 -5.20 -18.96 14.65
CA HIS A 678 -4.75 -17.57 14.55
C HIS A 678 -5.36 -16.88 13.29
N THR A 679 -6.57 -16.32 13.35
CA THR A 679 -7.10 -15.37 12.33
C THR A 679 -8.17 -14.39 12.84
N GLY A 680 -8.47 -13.32 12.10
CA GLY A 680 -9.36 -12.23 12.52
C GLY A 680 -10.28 -11.68 11.43
N SER A 681 -10.42 -10.35 11.38
CA SER A 681 -11.46 -9.64 10.61
C SER A 681 -11.25 -9.56 9.09
N ARG A 682 -10.27 -10.29 8.54
CA ARG A 682 -9.84 -10.28 7.13
C ARG A 682 -9.75 -8.86 6.53
N GLY A 683 -9.99 -8.70 5.22
CA GLY A 683 -10.01 -7.39 4.56
C GLY A 683 -11.18 -6.48 4.98
N PHE A 684 -12.17 -7.00 5.70
CA PHE A 684 -13.36 -6.30 6.16
C PHE A 684 -13.05 -5.31 7.30
N GLY A 685 -12.52 -5.81 8.42
CA GLY A 685 -12.16 -4.96 9.56
C GLY A 685 -11.02 -3.97 9.26
N HIS A 686 -10.09 -4.36 8.37
CA HIS A 686 -9.10 -3.44 7.82
C HIS A 686 -9.78 -2.21 7.19
N GLN A 687 -10.76 -2.42 6.30
CA GLN A 687 -11.38 -1.31 5.59
C GLN A 687 -12.14 -0.38 6.55
N ILE A 688 -12.78 -0.93 7.60
CA ILE A 688 -13.40 -0.15 8.67
C ILE A 688 -12.37 0.74 9.37
N CYS A 689 -11.21 0.19 9.75
CA CYS A 689 -10.13 0.96 10.39
C CYS A 689 -9.65 2.13 9.50
N SER A 690 -9.43 1.88 8.20
CA SER A 690 -9.05 2.92 7.23
C SER A 690 -10.14 3.94 6.92
N ASP A 691 -11.40 3.54 6.97
CA ASP A 691 -12.54 4.45 6.75
C ASP A 691 -12.68 5.44 7.91
N TYR A 692 -12.51 4.97 9.14
CA TYR A 692 -12.67 5.82 10.33
C TYR A 692 -11.42 6.62 10.69
N LEU A 693 -10.19 6.19 10.35
CA LEU A 693 -8.99 7.03 10.53
C LEU A 693 -9.09 8.35 9.73
N ARG A 694 -9.41 8.27 8.43
CA ARG A 694 -9.64 9.45 7.56
C ARG A 694 -10.72 10.39 8.12
N LEU A 695 -11.78 9.80 8.67
CA LEU A 695 -12.94 10.52 9.18
C LEU A 695 -12.60 11.22 10.51
N MET A 696 -11.89 10.54 11.40
CA MET A 696 -11.48 11.07 12.70
C MET A 696 -10.41 12.16 12.59
N GLU A 697 -9.39 11.99 11.75
CA GLU A 697 -8.38 13.03 11.53
C GLU A 697 -9.02 14.35 11.07
N ARG A 698 -9.93 14.26 10.08
CA ARG A 698 -10.74 15.39 9.59
C ARG A 698 -11.72 15.92 10.66
N ALA A 699 -11.93 15.23 11.78
CA ALA A 699 -12.82 15.61 12.88
C ALA A 699 -12.10 16.15 14.13
N MET A 700 -10.86 15.74 14.42
CA MET A 700 -10.06 16.19 15.57
C MET A 700 -10.06 17.70 15.74
N HIS A 701 -9.92 18.44 14.63
CA HIS A 701 -9.93 19.90 14.61
C HIS A 701 -11.26 20.53 15.09
N ARG A 702 -12.41 19.85 14.93
CA ARG A 702 -13.70 20.31 15.48
C ARG A 702 -13.75 20.17 17.00
N TYR A 703 -13.08 19.15 17.54
CA TYR A 703 -13.04 18.82 18.96
C TYR A 703 -11.82 19.42 19.69
N GLY A 704 -11.03 20.26 19.01
CA GLY A 704 -9.83 20.91 19.58
C GLY A 704 -8.65 19.96 19.84
N ILE A 705 -8.78 18.67 19.52
CA ILE A 705 -7.78 17.64 19.82
C ILE A 705 -6.53 17.87 18.97
N ARG A 706 -5.37 17.72 19.61
CA ARG A 706 -4.05 17.71 18.97
C ARG A 706 -3.25 16.53 19.52
N THR A 707 -2.54 15.84 18.64
CA THR A 707 -1.68 14.71 18.97
C THR A 707 -0.25 15.00 18.54
N PRO A 708 0.75 14.36 19.17
CA PRO A 708 2.14 14.43 18.72
C PRO A 708 2.38 13.64 17.43
N ASP A 709 1.42 12.81 17.02
CA ASP A 709 1.49 11.92 15.86
C ASP A 709 0.14 11.89 15.11
N ARG A 710 0.16 11.84 13.78
CA ARG A 710 -1.05 11.72 12.92
C ARG A 710 -1.69 10.34 13.06
N GLU A 711 -0.89 9.29 13.30
CA GLU A 711 -1.38 7.91 13.43
C GLU A 711 -2.21 7.68 14.71
N LEU A 712 -2.18 8.63 15.65
CA LEU A 712 -3.04 8.68 16.83
C LEU A 712 -4.38 9.41 16.59
N ALA A 713 -4.85 9.45 15.34
CA ALA A 713 -6.11 10.09 15.00
C ALA A 713 -7.29 9.50 15.81
N CYS A 714 -8.06 10.38 16.43
CA CYS A 714 -9.03 10.04 17.47
C CYS A 714 -10.09 11.14 17.62
N VAL A 715 -11.24 10.80 18.21
CA VAL A 715 -12.33 11.76 18.52
C VAL A 715 -12.91 11.46 19.90
N PRO A 716 -13.64 12.40 20.54
CA PRO A 716 -14.33 12.13 21.80
C PRO A 716 -15.25 10.91 21.65
N ALA A 717 -15.29 10.00 22.60
CA ALA A 717 -16.09 8.79 22.49
C ALA A 717 -17.60 9.07 22.35
N SER A 718 -18.04 10.16 22.97
CA SER A 718 -19.39 10.75 22.93
C SER A 718 -19.69 11.60 21.68
N SER A 719 -18.75 11.74 20.74
CA SER A 719 -18.98 12.38 19.44
C SER A 719 -19.69 11.44 18.47
N ARG A 720 -20.41 11.99 17.49
CA ARG A 720 -21.05 11.19 16.43
C ARG A 720 -20.03 10.30 15.70
N GLU A 721 -18.86 10.86 15.39
CA GLU A 721 -17.76 10.15 14.73
C GLU A 721 -17.20 9.01 15.59
N GLY A 722 -17.18 9.19 16.92
CA GLY A 722 -16.77 8.17 17.89
C GLY A 722 -17.79 7.05 18.03
N GLU A 723 -19.08 7.40 18.15
CA GLU A 723 -20.18 6.44 18.18
C GLU A 723 -20.27 5.62 16.89
N ASP A 724 -20.27 6.28 15.72
CA ASP A 724 -20.36 5.62 14.41
C ASP A 724 -19.15 4.68 14.22
N TYR A 725 -17.94 5.08 14.66
CA TYR A 725 -16.77 4.20 14.68
C TYR A 725 -16.94 3.00 15.61
N VAL A 726 -17.31 3.21 16.87
CA VAL A 726 -17.44 2.13 17.85
C VAL A 726 -18.43 1.08 17.34
N LYS A 727 -19.55 1.51 16.76
CA LYS A 727 -20.55 0.63 16.15
C LYS A 727 -20.01 -0.15 14.94
N ALA A 728 -19.21 0.48 14.07
CA ALA A 728 -18.59 -0.19 12.92
C ALA A 728 -17.44 -1.14 13.31
N MET A 729 -16.60 -0.75 14.27
CA MET A 729 -15.51 -1.58 14.81
C MET A 729 -16.05 -2.84 15.47
N LYS A 730 -17.20 -2.74 16.17
CA LYS A 730 -17.94 -3.90 16.67
C LYS A 730 -18.36 -4.86 15.55
N CYS A 731 -18.84 -4.37 14.40
CA CYS A 731 -19.08 -5.24 13.24
C CYS A 731 -17.78 -5.94 12.79
N GLY A 732 -16.64 -5.24 12.79
CA GLY A 732 -15.31 -5.80 12.49
C GLY A 732 -14.90 -6.94 13.43
N VAL A 733 -15.17 -6.77 14.73
CA VAL A 733 -14.95 -7.78 15.79
C VAL A 733 -15.89 -8.96 15.61
N ASN A 734 -17.18 -8.73 15.38
CA ASN A 734 -18.18 -9.77 15.16
C ASN A 734 -17.84 -10.62 13.93
N TYR A 735 -17.43 -9.98 12.83
CA TYR A 735 -16.92 -10.68 11.65
C TYR A 735 -15.67 -11.51 11.97
N ALA A 736 -14.77 -11.05 12.84
CA ALA A 736 -13.60 -11.82 13.27
C ALA A 736 -13.99 -13.07 14.07
N PHE A 737 -14.92 -12.95 15.03
CA PHE A 737 -15.46 -14.10 15.77
C PHE A 737 -16.17 -15.09 14.83
N ALA A 738 -17.01 -14.61 13.92
CA ALA A 738 -17.66 -15.45 12.90
C ALA A 738 -16.64 -16.19 12.02
N ASN A 739 -15.60 -15.48 11.53
CA ASN A 739 -14.54 -16.06 10.71
C ASN A 739 -13.87 -17.26 11.40
N ARG A 740 -13.55 -17.10 12.69
CA ARG A 740 -12.91 -18.15 13.49
C ARG A 740 -13.85 -19.29 13.88
N GLN A 741 -15.11 -18.99 14.17
CA GLN A 741 -16.13 -19.99 14.46
C GLN A 741 -16.34 -20.94 13.28
N VAL A 742 -16.51 -20.38 12.08
CA VAL A 742 -16.68 -21.18 10.86
C VAL A 742 -15.41 -21.99 10.52
N ILE A 743 -14.22 -21.46 10.80
CA ILE A 743 -12.97 -22.23 10.65
C ILE A 743 -12.93 -23.42 11.62
N MET A 744 -13.29 -23.21 12.89
CA MET A 744 -13.34 -24.27 13.91
C MET A 744 -14.28 -25.41 13.51
N TYR A 745 -15.42 -25.10 12.90
CA TYR A 745 -16.32 -26.11 12.32
C TYR A 745 -15.62 -26.99 11.26
N TRP A 746 -14.80 -26.43 10.36
CA TRP A 746 -14.02 -27.25 9.44
C TRP A 746 -12.80 -27.92 10.09
N VAL A 747 -12.29 -27.43 11.22
CA VAL A 747 -11.31 -28.19 12.03
C VAL A 747 -11.96 -29.47 12.54
N ARG A 748 -13.12 -29.37 13.21
CA ARG A 748 -13.92 -30.51 13.66
C ARG A 748 -14.21 -31.50 12.54
N GLY A 749 -14.74 -31.02 11.41
CA GLY A 749 -14.99 -31.84 10.22
C GLY A 749 -13.72 -32.48 9.63
N SER A 750 -12.55 -31.86 9.77
CA SER A 750 -11.27 -32.42 9.30
C SER A 750 -10.81 -33.57 10.21
N PHE A 751 -10.84 -33.37 11.53
CA PHE A 751 -10.54 -34.40 12.53
C PHE A 751 -11.48 -35.62 12.37
N SER A 752 -12.81 -35.41 12.36
CA SER A 752 -13.79 -36.50 12.14
C SER A 752 -13.54 -37.25 10.82
N SER A 753 -13.26 -36.53 9.73
CA SER A 753 -12.99 -37.17 8.43
C SER A 753 -11.75 -38.07 8.39
N VAL A 754 -10.80 -37.90 9.34
CA VAL A 754 -9.57 -38.70 9.47
C VAL A 754 -9.73 -39.79 10.52
N PHE A 755 -10.19 -39.46 11.73
CA PHE A 755 -10.35 -40.41 12.84
C PHE A 755 -11.57 -41.34 12.72
N LYS A 756 -12.57 -40.98 11.89
CA LYS A 756 -13.85 -41.70 11.72
C LYS A 756 -14.71 -41.75 12.99
N MET A 757 -14.55 -40.75 13.84
CA MET A 757 -15.33 -40.49 15.06
C MET A 757 -16.08 -39.17 14.91
N ASP A 758 -17.07 -38.91 15.76
CA ASP A 758 -17.68 -37.57 15.80
C ASP A 758 -16.75 -36.56 16.49
N PRO A 759 -16.79 -35.26 16.17
CA PRO A 759 -16.05 -34.26 16.93
C PRO A 759 -16.43 -34.18 18.43
N GLU A 760 -17.64 -34.62 18.82
CA GLU A 760 -18.04 -34.80 20.22
C GLU A 760 -17.31 -36.00 20.88
N ASP A 761 -17.20 -37.15 20.19
CA ASP A 761 -16.41 -38.30 20.66
C ASP A 761 -14.91 -37.96 20.83
N LEU A 762 -14.43 -36.98 20.06
CA LEU A 762 -13.06 -36.44 20.09
C LEU A 762 -12.91 -35.26 21.07
N ASP A 763 -13.98 -34.90 21.80
CA ASP A 763 -13.99 -33.88 22.86
C ASP A 763 -13.51 -32.50 22.35
N MET A 764 -13.87 -32.14 21.11
CA MET A 764 -13.35 -30.98 20.38
C MET A 764 -13.96 -29.62 20.79
N HIS A 765 -14.15 -29.40 22.09
CA HIS A 765 -14.79 -28.21 22.64
C HIS A 765 -13.86 -26.98 22.59
N LEU A 766 -14.46 -25.79 22.48
CA LEU A 766 -13.71 -24.53 22.53
C LEU A 766 -13.13 -24.32 23.94
N VAL A 767 -11.82 -24.05 24.05
CA VAL A 767 -11.24 -23.63 25.34
C VAL A 767 -11.54 -22.16 25.56
N TYR A 768 -11.11 -21.31 24.62
CA TYR A 768 -11.42 -19.88 24.63
C TYR A 768 -11.19 -19.20 23.27
N ASP A 769 -11.97 -18.16 22.95
CA ASP A 769 -11.68 -17.20 21.87
C ASP A 769 -11.47 -15.81 22.50
N VAL A 770 -10.44 -15.07 22.06
CA VAL A 770 -10.09 -13.75 22.60
C VAL A 770 -9.56 -12.82 21.51
N ALA A 771 -9.95 -11.54 21.55
CA ALA A 771 -9.50 -10.54 20.59
C ALA A 771 -8.28 -9.77 21.13
N HIS A 772 -7.26 -9.56 20.27
CA HIS A 772 -6.05 -8.82 20.62
C HIS A 772 -5.90 -7.42 19.99
N ASN A 773 -6.81 -7.06 19.07
CA ASN A 773 -6.86 -5.79 18.34
C ASN A 773 -8.30 -5.27 18.47
N ILE A 774 -8.59 -4.51 19.53
CA ILE A 774 -9.96 -4.12 19.90
C ILE A 774 -9.98 -2.91 20.85
N ALA A 775 -11.05 -2.12 20.80
CA ALA A 775 -11.39 -1.17 21.85
C ALA A 775 -12.70 -1.59 22.55
N LYS A 776 -12.70 -1.75 23.88
CA LYS A 776 -13.89 -2.18 24.63
C LYS A 776 -14.24 -1.24 25.78
N LEU A 777 -15.54 -1.03 25.97
CA LEU A 777 -16.11 -0.25 27.05
C LEU A 777 -16.20 -1.14 28.30
N GLU A 778 -15.33 -0.91 29.28
CA GLU A 778 -15.18 -1.74 30.48
C GLU A 778 -15.22 -0.86 31.74
N GLU A 779 -15.64 -1.41 32.89
CA GLU A 779 -15.55 -0.71 34.18
C GLU A 779 -14.24 -1.04 34.89
N HIS A 780 -13.46 0.01 35.21
CA HIS A 780 -12.16 -0.09 35.87
C HIS A 780 -12.02 0.92 37.02
N VAL A 781 -11.12 0.63 37.95
CA VAL A 781 -10.68 1.57 39.00
C VAL A 781 -9.56 2.44 38.43
N VAL A 782 -9.81 3.74 38.34
CA VAL A 782 -8.96 4.67 37.57
C VAL A 782 -8.04 5.55 38.42
N ASP A 783 -8.23 5.59 39.74
CA ASP A 783 -7.39 6.35 40.67
C ASP A 783 -7.02 5.55 41.94
N ASN A 784 -6.15 6.14 42.76
CA ASN A 784 -5.69 5.55 44.03
C ASN A 784 -6.72 5.71 45.17
N LYS A 785 -7.92 6.25 44.91
CA LYS A 785 -9.03 6.39 45.86
C LYS A 785 -10.08 5.30 45.69
N GLY A 786 -9.95 4.44 44.68
CA GLY A 786 -10.93 3.40 44.36
C GLY A 786 -12.04 3.87 43.40
N THR A 787 -11.92 5.06 42.80
CA THR A 787 -12.96 5.60 41.91
C THR A 787 -13.15 4.70 40.69
N LYS A 788 -14.37 4.15 40.55
CA LYS A 788 -14.80 3.43 39.36
C LYS A 788 -15.21 4.39 38.24
N ARG A 789 -14.81 4.04 37.00
CA ARG A 789 -15.26 4.70 35.76
C ARG A 789 -15.46 3.66 34.66
N LYS A 790 -16.38 3.98 33.74
CA LYS A 790 -16.46 3.31 32.44
C LYS A 790 -15.39 3.90 31.53
N VAL A 791 -14.63 3.05 30.86
CA VAL A 791 -13.51 3.45 30.02
C VAL A 791 -13.45 2.63 28.73
N TYR A 792 -13.07 3.25 27.62
CA TYR A 792 -12.67 2.57 26.39
C TYR A 792 -11.23 2.09 26.52
N VAL A 793 -11.04 0.82 26.90
CA VAL A 793 -9.74 0.15 26.90
C VAL A 793 -9.40 -0.24 25.48
N HIS A 794 -8.46 0.48 24.87
CA HIS A 794 -7.86 0.13 23.59
C HIS A 794 -6.73 -0.87 23.82
N ARG A 795 -6.73 -1.94 23.04
CA ARG A 795 -5.76 -3.03 23.08
C ARG A 795 -5.31 -3.32 21.65
N LYS A 796 -3.99 -3.21 21.40
CA LYS A 796 -3.38 -3.43 20.09
C LYS A 796 -2.21 -4.41 20.22
N GLY A 797 -2.38 -5.61 19.68
CA GLY A 797 -1.60 -6.77 20.10
C GLY A 797 -1.60 -6.91 21.62
N ALA A 798 -2.77 -6.87 22.25
CA ALA A 798 -2.91 -7.03 23.70
C ALA A 798 -4.23 -7.72 24.05
N THR A 799 -4.19 -8.66 24.99
CA THR A 799 -5.29 -9.60 25.27
C THR A 799 -5.97 -9.25 26.60
N ARG A 800 -7.30 -9.42 26.72
CA ARG A 800 -8.00 -9.27 28.02
C ARG A 800 -7.59 -10.41 28.96
N ALA A 801 -7.36 -10.09 30.22
CA ALA A 801 -6.86 -11.00 31.26
C ALA A 801 -7.62 -10.78 32.59
N PHE A 802 -8.94 -10.94 32.57
CA PHE A 802 -9.80 -10.68 33.74
C PHE A 802 -9.62 -11.72 34.88
N PRO A 803 -9.65 -11.30 36.16
CA PRO A 803 -9.54 -12.16 37.33
C PRO A 803 -10.80 -12.99 37.60
N ALA A 804 -10.65 -14.00 38.48
CA ALA A 804 -11.77 -14.69 39.11
C ALA A 804 -12.83 -13.73 39.68
N GLY A 805 -14.09 -14.20 39.71
CA GLY A 805 -15.27 -13.46 40.19
C GLY A 805 -15.92 -12.52 39.17
N LYS A 806 -15.30 -12.27 38.02
CA LYS A 806 -15.85 -11.41 36.96
C LYS A 806 -17.04 -12.07 36.22
N PRO A 807 -18.22 -11.43 36.12
CA PRO A 807 -19.38 -12.00 35.42
C PRO A 807 -19.15 -12.22 33.92
N GLU A 808 -18.28 -11.42 33.29
CA GLU A 808 -17.89 -11.48 31.86
C GLU A 808 -17.02 -12.71 31.51
N ILE A 809 -16.77 -13.60 32.47
CA ILE A 809 -16.05 -14.87 32.32
C ILE A 809 -17.08 -16.02 32.27
N PRO A 810 -16.89 -17.06 31.43
CA PRO A 810 -17.74 -18.26 31.39
C PRO A 810 -17.95 -18.87 32.78
N ALA A 811 -19.12 -19.47 33.04
CA ALA A 811 -19.48 -19.93 34.38
C ALA A 811 -18.47 -20.94 34.93
N LYS A 812 -18.00 -21.85 34.08
CA LYS A 812 -16.95 -22.85 34.35
C LYS A 812 -15.62 -22.23 34.82
N TYR A 813 -15.22 -21.09 34.24
CA TYR A 813 -13.92 -20.46 34.49
C TYR A 813 -13.96 -19.34 35.54
N ARG A 814 -15.16 -18.86 35.90
CA ARG A 814 -15.36 -17.70 36.77
C ARG A 814 -14.66 -17.81 38.14
N ASN A 815 -14.46 -19.03 38.66
CA ASN A 815 -13.80 -19.25 39.95
C ASN A 815 -12.27 -19.20 39.89
N VAL A 816 -11.65 -19.37 38.71
CA VAL A 816 -10.19 -19.36 38.53
C VAL A 816 -9.69 -18.09 37.83
N GLY A 817 -10.49 -17.52 36.92
CA GLY A 817 -10.14 -16.36 36.10
C GLY A 817 -10.25 -16.66 34.60
N GLN A 818 -10.08 -15.63 33.78
CA GLN A 818 -10.28 -15.76 32.34
C GLN A 818 -9.08 -16.47 31.71
N PRO A 819 -9.28 -17.45 30.81
CA PRO A 819 -8.21 -17.94 29.96
C PRO A 819 -7.57 -16.81 29.16
N VAL A 820 -6.26 -16.85 29.06
CA VAL A 820 -5.41 -15.96 28.27
C VAL A 820 -4.61 -16.83 27.31
N LEU A 821 -4.60 -16.44 26.05
CA LEU A 821 -3.92 -17.15 24.98
C LEU A 821 -2.75 -16.29 24.49
N ILE A 822 -1.54 -16.84 24.58
CA ILE A 822 -0.33 -16.25 24.01
C ILE A 822 0.20 -17.24 22.95
N PRO A 823 -0.29 -17.17 21.70
CA PRO A 823 0.33 -17.89 20.58
C PRO A 823 1.82 -17.56 20.46
N GLY A 824 2.61 -18.61 20.30
CA GLY A 824 4.01 -18.50 19.95
C GLY A 824 4.23 -18.15 18.48
N SER A 825 5.37 -18.60 18.00
CA SER A 825 5.70 -18.76 16.59
C SER A 825 5.73 -20.25 16.26
N MET A 826 5.62 -20.62 14.98
CA MET A 826 5.32 -21.99 14.50
C MET A 826 6.22 -23.14 15.02
N ALA A 827 7.38 -22.83 15.62
CA ALA A 827 8.29 -23.79 16.25
C ALA A 827 8.84 -23.25 17.59
N ASP A 828 8.01 -22.53 18.34
CA ASP A 828 8.22 -22.12 19.73
C ASP A 828 6.95 -22.46 20.52
N SER A 829 7.06 -22.47 21.84
CA SER A 829 5.94 -22.66 22.74
C SER A 829 4.79 -21.67 22.51
N SER A 830 3.56 -22.18 22.52
CA SER A 830 2.34 -21.40 22.76
C SER A 830 1.99 -21.53 24.25
N TRP A 831 1.31 -20.54 24.83
CA TRP A 831 1.03 -20.52 26.28
C TRP A 831 -0.43 -20.25 26.61
N VAL A 832 -0.96 -21.05 27.54
CA VAL A 832 -2.23 -20.81 28.23
C VAL A 832 -1.92 -20.23 29.60
N LEU A 833 -2.48 -19.05 29.88
CA LEU A 833 -2.39 -18.35 31.16
C LEU A 833 -3.81 -18.08 31.70
N VAL A 834 -3.89 -17.59 32.93
CA VAL A 834 -5.13 -17.12 33.58
C VAL A 834 -5.00 -15.67 34.04
N GLY A 835 -6.07 -14.89 33.86
CA GLY A 835 -6.16 -13.51 34.31
C GLY A 835 -6.19 -13.37 35.84
N THR A 836 -5.61 -12.29 36.37
CA THR A 836 -5.30 -12.13 37.80
C THR A 836 -5.76 -10.77 38.35
N PRO A 837 -5.90 -10.59 39.68
CA PRO A 837 -6.31 -9.29 40.24
C PRO A 837 -5.34 -8.14 39.90
N LYS A 838 -4.05 -8.44 39.75
CA LYS A 838 -3.01 -7.45 39.42
C LYS A 838 -3.19 -6.86 38.01
N SER A 839 -3.80 -7.59 37.07
CA SER A 839 -4.10 -7.07 35.73
C SER A 839 -5.10 -5.89 35.79
N MET A 840 -6.11 -5.98 36.66
CA MET A 840 -7.09 -4.90 36.87
C MET A 840 -6.46 -3.67 37.54
N GLU A 841 -5.46 -3.88 38.39
CA GLU A 841 -4.72 -2.80 39.06
C GLU A 841 -3.80 -2.05 38.09
N LEU A 842 -2.95 -2.78 37.36
CA LEU A 842 -1.82 -2.23 36.61
C LEU A 842 -2.09 -2.00 35.11
N THR A 843 -2.87 -2.88 34.47
CA THR A 843 -2.94 -3.01 33.00
C THR A 843 -4.37 -2.95 32.43
N PHE A 844 -5.33 -2.45 33.22
CA PHE A 844 -6.76 -2.42 32.85
C PHE A 844 -7.29 -3.78 32.40
N GLY A 845 -6.96 -4.82 33.17
CA GLY A 845 -7.40 -6.18 32.89
C GLY A 845 -6.78 -6.77 31.63
N SER A 846 -5.49 -6.51 31.36
CA SER A 846 -4.83 -6.86 30.09
C SER A 846 -3.46 -7.51 30.25
N THR A 847 -3.04 -8.29 29.26
CA THR A 847 -1.71 -8.91 29.17
C THR A 847 -1.29 -9.10 27.70
N ALA A 848 -0.10 -9.65 27.46
CA ALA A 848 0.45 -9.89 26.12
C ALA A 848 -0.46 -10.77 25.23
N HIS A 849 -0.31 -10.64 23.91
CA HIS A 849 -1.11 -11.37 22.89
C HIS A 849 -0.37 -12.48 22.14
N GLY A 850 0.94 -12.59 22.29
CA GLY A 850 1.77 -13.51 21.55
C GLY A 850 3.25 -13.21 21.73
N ALA A 851 4.11 -13.96 21.05
CA ALA A 851 5.57 -13.84 21.21
C ALA A 851 6.15 -12.42 20.91
N GLY A 852 5.54 -11.67 19.98
CA GLY A 852 5.99 -10.32 19.59
C GLY A 852 7.31 -10.29 18.79
N ARG A 853 7.39 -9.44 17.76
CA ARG A 853 8.52 -9.50 16.80
C ARG A 853 9.79 -8.83 17.35
N LEU A 854 10.93 -9.52 17.22
CA LEU A 854 12.27 -8.94 17.34
C LEU A 854 12.82 -8.48 15.98
N LEU A 855 12.48 -9.23 14.93
CA LEU A 855 12.89 -8.95 13.57
C LEU A 855 11.65 -8.62 12.74
N SER A 856 11.72 -7.56 11.94
CA SER A 856 10.82 -7.41 10.81
C SER A 856 10.86 -8.70 9.97
N ARG A 857 9.76 -8.98 9.25
CA ARG A 857 9.62 -10.16 8.38
C ARG A 857 10.80 -10.36 7.43
N ALA A 858 11.55 -9.28 7.19
CA ALA A 858 12.80 -9.18 6.48
C ALA A 858 13.93 -10.04 7.05
N LYS A 859 14.46 -9.59 8.19
CA LYS A 859 15.72 -10.03 8.78
C LYS A 859 15.59 -11.43 9.37
N ALA A 860 14.37 -11.80 9.75
CA ALA A 860 13.98 -13.17 10.03
C ALA A 860 14.37 -14.10 8.88
N LYS A 861 13.93 -13.72 7.69
CA LYS A 861 14.02 -14.49 6.48
C LYS A 861 15.36 -14.39 5.77
N GLU A 862 16.00 -13.24 5.85
CA GLU A 862 17.40 -13.05 5.47
C GLU A 862 18.31 -14.07 6.17
N ARG A 863 17.90 -14.50 7.37
CA ARG A 863 18.58 -15.44 8.27
C ARG A 863 18.08 -16.89 8.20
N TRP A 864 16.83 -17.13 7.76
CA TRP A 864 16.19 -18.47 7.73
C TRP A 864 15.59 -18.83 6.37
N ARG A 865 15.66 -20.12 6.00
CA ARG A 865 15.14 -20.67 4.73
C ARG A 865 14.12 -21.77 5.00
N GLY A 866 12.98 -21.78 4.31
CA GLY A 866 11.86 -22.68 4.60
C GLY A 866 12.02 -24.16 4.36
N GLU A 867 12.87 -24.63 3.43
CA GLU A 867 13.25 -26.05 3.46
C GLU A 867 14.19 -26.35 4.63
N VAL A 868 14.93 -25.38 5.16
CA VAL A 868 15.73 -25.59 6.38
C VAL A 868 14.81 -25.58 7.59
N ILE A 869 13.96 -24.55 7.75
CA ILE A 869 12.96 -24.46 8.82
C ILE A 869 11.99 -25.65 8.76
N LYS A 870 11.39 -25.98 7.61
CA LYS A 870 10.51 -27.16 7.50
C LYS A 870 11.26 -28.46 7.82
N ARG A 871 12.51 -28.67 7.36
CA ARG A 871 13.29 -29.86 7.75
C ARG A 871 13.72 -29.84 9.22
N GLU A 872 13.91 -28.68 9.83
CA GLU A 872 14.27 -28.49 11.24
C GLU A 872 13.07 -28.77 12.13
N MET A 873 11.90 -28.25 11.75
CA MET A 873 10.59 -28.57 12.31
C MET A 873 10.26 -30.06 12.14
N GLU A 874 10.42 -30.65 10.95
CA GLU A 874 10.23 -32.09 10.71
C GLU A 874 11.21 -32.95 11.52
N ARG A 875 12.43 -32.46 11.80
CA ARG A 875 13.40 -33.10 12.73
C ARG A 875 13.02 -32.95 14.20
N GLN A 876 12.37 -31.85 14.57
CA GLN A 876 11.75 -31.63 15.88
C GLN A 876 10.44 -32.43 16.04
N GLY A 877 9.91 -33.01 14.95
CA GLY A 877 8.69 -33.82 14.91
C GLY A 877 7.44 -33.07 14.46
N ILE A 878 7.57 -31.80 14.09
CA ILE A 878 6.47 -30.90 13.71
C ILE A 878 6.14 -31.07 12.22
N VAL A 879 4.87 -31.38 11.89
CA VAL A 879 4.41 -31.53 10.51
C VAL A 879 3.89 -30.19 9.97
N VAL A 880 4.40 -29.73 8.82
CA VAL A 880 4.09 -28.37 8.34
C VAL A 880 3.48 -28.37 6.95
N GLU A 881 2.26 -27.84 6.81
CA GLU A 881 1.66 -27.50 5.52
C GLU A 881 1.45 -25.99 5.40
N ALA A 882 1.81 -25.42 4.25
CA ALA A 882 1.86 -23.98 4.08
C ALA A 882 1.50 -23.55 2.65
N ALA A 883 0.72 -22.48 2.49
CA ALA A 883 0.34 -21.96 1.18
C ALA A 883 1.59 -21.54 0.38
N SER A 884 2.53 -20.84 1.01
CA SER A 884 3.87 -20.68 0.46
C SER A 884 4.89 -21.28 1.42
N LEU A 885 6.01 -21.79 0.93
CA LEU A 885 7.10 -22.12 1.86
C LEU A 885 7.67 -20.84 2.49
N SER A 886 7.54 -19.67 1.84
CA SER A 886 7.80 -18.33 2.44
C SER A 886 7.12 -18.09 3.76
N VAL A 887 6.04 -18.80 4.02
CA VAL A 887 5.23 -18.50 5.17
C VAL A 887 5.93 -19.04 6.42
N LEU A 888 7.00 -19.85 6.28
CA LEU A 888 7.69 -20.55 7.36
C LEU A 888 8.95 -19.90 7.96
N SER A 889 9.65 -19.01 7.26
CA SER A 889 10.77 -18.22 7.81
C SER A 889 10.34 -16.81 8.15
N GLU A 890 9.24 -16.34 7.55
CA GLU A 890 8.58 -15.08 7.89
C GLU A 890 8.15 -15.05 9.34
N GLU A 891 7.67 -16.22 9.77
CA GLU A 891 7.23 -16.49 11.13
C GLU A 891 8.12 -17.51 11.86
N ALA A 892 9.33 -17.79 11.35
CA ALA A 892 10.29 -18.67 12.04
C ALA A 892 10.66 -18.12 13.42
N SER A 893 10.86 -19.02 14.38
CA SER A 893 10.81 -18.65 15.79
C SER A 893 11.80 -17.58 16.24
N GLY A 894 13.03 -17.59 15.71
CA GLY A 894 14.02 -16.56 16.04
C GLY A 894 13.68 -15.15 15.52
N ALA A 895 12.60 -14.98 14.75
CA ALA A 895 12.06 -13.69 14.36
C ALA A 895 11.29 -12.99 15.49
N TYR A 896 10.85 -13.77 16.46
CA TYR A 896 10.07 -13.38 17.61
C TYR A 896 10.94 -13.35 18.88
N LYS A 897 10.43 -12.75 19.96
CA LYS A 897 10.97 -13.00 21.31
C LYS A 897 10.59 -14.43 21.69
N PRO A 898 11.39 -15.17 22.47
CA PRO A 898 10.97 -16.46 23.02
C PRO A 898 9.65 -16.30 23.80
N CYS A 899 8.63 -17.06 23.43
CA CYS A 899 7.28 -16.95 23.99
C CYS A 899 7.27 -17.26 25.50
N ASP A 900 8.08 -18.24 25.92
CA ASP A 900 8.40 -18.52 27.33
C ASP A 900 8.77 -17.27 28.13
N LEU A 901 9.56 -16.34 27.57
CA LEU A 901 9.95 -15.10 28.27
C LEU A 901 8.81 -14.08 28.35
N VAL A 902 7.95 -14.01 27.34
CA VAL A 902 6.76 -13.13 27.36
C VAL A 902 5.75 -13.60 28.41
N ALA A 903 5.50 -14.92 28.47
CA ALA A 903 4.66 -15.55 29.48
C ALA A 903 5.26 -15.40 30.89
N GLU A 904 6.57 -15.63 31.05
CA GLU A 904 7.27 -15.53 32.33
C GLU A 904 7.27 -14.09 32.89
N VAL A 905 7.46 -13.06 32.05
CA VAL A 905 7.35 -11.66 32.51
C VAL A 905 5.90 -11.32 32.92
N SER A 906 4.91 -11.76 32.14
CA SER A 906 3.48 -11.57 32.49
C SER A 906 3.13 -12.21 33.83
N HIS A 907 3.73 -13.37 34.13
CA HIS A 907 3.59 -14.08 35.40
C HIS A 907 4.34 -13.44 36.57
N ARG A 908 5.60 -13.00 36.38
CA ARG A 908 6.39 -12.33 37.44
C ARG A 908 5.89 -10.94 37.80
N VAL A 909 5.35 -10.19 36.83
CA VAL A 909 4.62 -8.94 37.08
C VAL A 909 3.21 -9.22 37.66
N GLY A 910 2.78 -10.48 37.59
CA GLY A 910 1.54 -10.97 38.18
C GLY A 910 0.27 -10.65 37.40
N ILE A 911 0.37 -10.18 36.15
CA ILE A 911 -0.76 -9.72 35.31
C ILE A 911 -1.44 -10.84 34.50
N ALA A 912 -0.79 -12.00 34.38
CA ALA A 912 -1.42 -13.27 34.01
C ALA A 912 -0.56 -14.44 34.51
N THR A 913 -1.15 -15.44 35.15
CA THR A 913 -0.40 -16.60 35.71
C THR A 913 -0.34 -17.73 34.69
N LYS A 914 0.83 -18.37 34.53
CA LYS A 914 1.00 -19.54 33.64
C LYS A 914 0.15 -20.71 34.13
N VAL A 915 -0.53 -21.39 33.21
CA VAL A 915 -1.36 -22.59 33.50
C VAL A 915 -0.81 -23.80 32.79
N ALA A 916 -0.62 -23.71 31.47
CA ALA A 916 -0.09 -24.80 30.64
C ALA A 916 0.75 -24.27 29.48
N ARG A 917 1.82 -25.00 29.17
CA ARG A 917 2.69 -24.80 28.02
C ARG A 917 2.30 -25.74 26.89
N LEU A 918 2.12 -25.17 25.71
CA LEU A 918 1.82 -25.87 24.47
C LEU A 918 3.07 -25.87 23.58
N ILE A 919 3.28 -26.92 22.80
CA ILE A 919 4.30 -26.96 21.75
C ILE A 919 3.65 -27.48 20.44
N PRO A 920 3.91 -26.84 19.29
CA PRO A 920 3.44 -27.33 18.00
C PRO A 920 3.92 -28.76 17.70
N ILE A 921 2.99 -29.60 17.26
CA ILE A 921 3.27 -30.87 16.57
C ILE A 921 2.79 -30.84 15.11
N ALA A 922 1.91 -29.91 14.73
CA ALA A 922 1.70 -29.57 13.33
C ALA A 922 1.29 -28.11 13.12
N VAL A 923 1.61 -27.54 11.97
CA VAL A 923 1.25 -26.18 11.58
C VAL A 923 0.70 -26.15 10.16
N VAL A 924 -0.44 -25.46 10.01
CA VAL A 924 -1.18 -25.20 8.78
C VAL A 924 -1.20 -23.69 8.58
N LYS A 925 -0.44 -23.17 7.61
CA LYS A 925 -0.30 -21.71 7.45
C LYS A 925 -0.59 -21.20 6.04
N GLY A 926 -1.01 -19.94 5.96
CA GLY A 926 -1.31 -19.22 4.73
C GLY A 926 -0.35 -18.11 4.42
#